data_AF-A0A0Q3P9J4-F1
#
_entry.id   AF-A0A0Q3P9J4-F1
#
_cell.length_a   1.000
_cell.length_b   1.000
_cell.length_c   1.000
_cell.angle_alpha   90.00
_cell.angle_beta   90.00
_cell.angle_gamma   90.00
#
_symmetry.space_group_name_H-M   'P 1'
#
loop_
_entity.id
_entity.type
_entity.pdbx_description
1 polymer ?
#
loop_
_entity_poly.entity_id
_entity_poly.type
_entity_poly.pdbx_seq_one_letter_code
_entity_poly.pdbx_strand_id
1 'polypeptide(L)'
;MNFEQFEDQDIIEPINNAVDLWTVLNLKAGIDESFYDKDLVEGNDSLDGIYQLLKIKKRDSFMEDLANNNVTVEKLINALFSVLQPYGMMMNDLCVFFEKYKIQKEDKTLQIEFDFSETEKDKLNFNLENFRDYISKIETVKSLCVDNELTSNHLWNLKNIFHNELEQIMSVDIDVNSWIDEFKKNGKIEMPNPAPTLPKTGNDQLDLQLDFCMRIWKSYVITCRSVSVFREIAKGILEPLRDKGNFIDSWPVDAMYYPLSDAWPASFINALFYRVEQLNLKGDQEKDDEAAQLSNKLGVLLDSFPIVTSSEDTIVKELVDLLNLPIWNQRHELYSAWVLTNIDKSFEGYPVDVHHTDGVLKIPFKPKKLMTIHSMKGDLLVFSEMLTDVKGLQSKKRKEHVQPDYVIFKNDNNKEDALVVIEVKQYRTPSNSNFGDAIKDYSIAFSKAYVILVNYGRMSNSLVLYDENRNKAYGEVYPESDAQGNFIEKLQQLYPKSVLPNFIPLKLYKEIRNYEAKNIIVDISHSMSSYDPGSKTLEAVLQTLLSCSQIDTVKAVDSIVRKIWHNPSTEDIFELLDLEKGNSTRFTELLPKEFTKGLLIITDEDGSRQIESYRDSYYLLFVLNGEKSVSISFKNLELFNHKVIIIKKMKPIN
;
A
#
# COMPACT_ATOMS: atom_id res chain seq x y z
N MET A 1 -33.33 32.89 -7.47
CA MET A 1 -34.07 32.46 -6.28
C MET A 1 -33.08 32.53 -5.13
N ASN A 2 -33.41 33.27 -4.07
CA ASN A 2 -32.53 33.53 -2.93
C ASN A 2 -32.28 32.25 -2.15
N PHE A 3 -31.01 31.88 -1.99
CA PHE A 3 -30.51 30.84 -1.10
C PHE A 3 -30.08 31.47 0.22
N GLU A 4 -31.03 31.98 1.00
CA GLU A 4 -30.79 32.32 2.41
C GLU A 4 -32.06 31.98 3.19
N GLN A 5 -31.89 31.27 4.32
CA GLN A 5 -32.88 30.74 5.27
C GLN A 5 -33.29 29.26 5.09
N PHE A 6 -32.36 28.36 5.39
CA PHE A 6 -32.70 27.10 6.07
C PHE A 6 -31.78 27.00 7.30
N GLU A 7 -32.21 27.62 8.41
CA GLU A 7 -31.63 27.37 9.74
C GLU A 7 -32.30 26.13 10.36
N ASP A 8 -31.46 25.18 10.78
CA ASP A 8 -31.63 24.21 11.88
C ASP A 8 -33.05 23.84 12.32
N GLN A 9 -33.69 22.98 11.54
CA GLN A 9 -34.59 21.97 12.11
C GLN A 9 -34.10 20.58 11.71
N ASP A 10 -33.26 19.99 12.55
CA ASP A 10 -32.85 18.58 12.52
C ASP A 10 -34.02 17.66 12.91
N ILE A 11 -35.12 17.74 12.18
CA ILE A 11 -36.12 16.68 12.18
C ILE A 11 -35.76 15.81 10.97
N ILE A 12 -34.90 14.82 11.19
CA ILE A 12 -34.86 13.67 10.28
C ILE A 12 -36.25 13.03 10.43
N GLU A 13 -37.09 13.11 9.40
CA GLU A 13 -38.31 12.31 9.38
C GLU A 13 -37.91 10.84 9.58
N PRO A 14 -38.63 10.06 10.41
CA PRO A 14 -38.26 8.69 10.71
C PRO A 14 -38.12 7.91 9.40
N ILE A 15 -36.99 7.24 9.22
CA ILE A 15 -36.70 6.48 7.99
C ILE A 15 -37.37 5.13 8.10
N ASN A 16 -38.52 4.98 7.47
CA ASN A 16 -39.33 3.75 7.60
C ASN A 16 -39.06 2.77 6.46
N ASN A 17 -38.38 3.20 5.39
CA ASN A 17 -38.14 2.40 4.19
C ASN A 17 -36.95 2.94 3.37
N ALA A 18 -36.54 2.19 2.34
CA ALA A 18 -35.40 2.54 1.49
C ALA A 18 -35.58 3.85 0.69
N VAL A 19 -36.82 4.25 0.39
CA VAL A 19 -37.11 5.53 -0.29
C VAL A 19 -36.85 6.70 0.65
N ASP A 20 -37.26 6.59 1.91
CA ASP A 20 -37.01 7.60 2.94
C ASP A 20 -35.49 7.77 3.13
N LEU A 21 -34.74 6.66 3.25
CA LEU A 21 -33.29 6.67 3.32
C LEU A 21 -32.66 7.38 2.11
N TRP A 22 -33.04 6.97 0.90
CA TRP A 22 -32.47 7.55 -0.32
C TRP A 22 -32.77 9.05 -0.44
N THR A 23 -33.96 9.47 -0.05
CA THR A 23 -34.37 10.88 -0.03
C THR A 23 -33.48 11.70 0.89
N VAL A 24 -33.21 11.18 2.10
CA VAL A 24 -32.31 11.84 3.05
C VAL A 24 -30.88 11.90 2.51
N LEU A 25 -30.36 10.83 1.90
CA LEU A 25 -29.02 10.83 1.32
C LEU A 25 -28.90 11.83 0.15
N ASN A 26 -29.88 11.87 -0.75
CA ASN A 26 -29.87 12.81 -1.87
C ASN A 26 -29.95 14.28 -1.38
N LEU A 27 -30.84 14.58 -0.43
CA LEU A 27 -31.02 15.94 0.09
C LEU A 27 -29.88 16.43 1.00
N LYS A 28 -29.41 15.58 1.93
CA LYS A 28 -28.45 15.98 2.96
C LYS A 28 -26.99 15.70 2.60
N ALA A 29 -26.74 14.69 1.78
CA ALA A 29 -25.38 14.33 1.37
C ALA A 29 -25.03 14.75 -0.06
N GLY A 30 -25.99 15.30 -0.80
CA GLY A 30 -25.75 15.91 -2.12
C GLY A 30 -25.41 14.89 -3.22
N ILE A 31 -25.92 13.66 -3.13
CA ILE A 31 -25.75 12.65 -4.17
C ILE A 31 -26.34 13.16 -5.49
N ASP A 32 -25.48 13.46 -6.47
CA ASP A 32 -25.88 13.94 -7.80
C ASP A 32 -26.11 12.78 -8.78
N GLU A 33 -27.35 12.29 -8.83
CA GLU A 33 -27.80 11.25 -9.77
C GLU A 33 -27.68 11.67 -11.26
N SER A 34 -27.50 12.96 -11.55
CA SER A 34 -27.51 13.49 -12.91
C SER A 34 -26.12 13.60 -13.53
N PHE A 35 -25.09 13.85 -12.71
CA PHE A 35 -23.71 13.99 -13.17
C PHE A 35 -22.78 13.00 -12.49
N TYR A 36 -22.20 13.41 -11.36
CA TYR A 36 -21.00 12.75 -10.85
C TYR A 36 -21.33 11.45 -10.09
N ASP A 37 -22.44 11.36 -9.35
CA ASP A 37 -22.80 10.17 -8.55
C ASP A 37 -23.69 9.17 -9.29
N LYS A 38 -24.08 9.53 -10.52
CA LYS A 38 -24.78 8.64 -11.43
C LYS A 38 -24.12 7.28 -11.58
N ASP A 39 -22.78 7.24 -11.56
CA ASP A 39 -22.00 6.01 -11.65
C ASP A 39 -22.14 5.13 -10.41
N LEU A 40 -22.31 5.75 -9.23
CA LEU A 40 -22.56 5.01 -8.00
C LEU A 40 -23.92 4.29 -8.08
N VAL A 41 -24.92 4.97 -8.63
CA VAL A 41 -26.30 4.47 -8.72
C VAL A 41 -26.47 3.46 -9.85
N GLU A 42 -26.03 3.80 -11.06
CA GLU A 42 -26.26 3.03 -12.29
C GLU A 42 -25.18 2.01 -12.61
N GLY A 43 -23.99 2.15 -12.02
CA GLY A 43 -22.85 1.33 -12.37
C GLY A 43 -22.36 1.57 -13.79
N ASN A 44 -21.55 0.62 -14.25
CA ASN A 44 -21.09 0.52 -15.64
C ASN A 44 -20.87 -0.96 -16.01
N ASP A 45 -20.33 -1.23 -17.19
CA ASP A 45 -20.08 -2.61 -17.67
C ASP A 45 -19.12 -3.43 -16.77
N SER A 46 -18.44 -2.77 -15.85
CA SER A 46 -17.24 -3.24 -15.16
C SER A 46 -17.30 -3.12 -13.65
N LEU A 47 -18.21 -2.29 -13.15
CA LEU A 47 -18.47 -2.06 -11.73
C LEU A 47 -19.98 -2.03 -11.55
N ASP A 48 -20.48 -2.90 -10.68
CA ASP A 48 -21.88 -2.91 -10.31
C ASP A 48 -22.22 -1.61 -9.56
N GLY A 49 -23.23 -0.90 -10.05
CA GLY A 49 -23.84 0.19 -9.30
C GLY A 49 -24.91 -0.33 -8.36
N ILE A 50 -25.53 0.58 -7.62
CA ILE A 50 -26.59 0.23 -6.67
C ILE A 50 -27.73 -0.53 -7.38
N TYR A 51 -28.12 -0.16 -8.61
CA TYR A 51 -29.13 -0.90 -9.39
C TYR A 51 -28.77 -2.37 -9.61
N GLN A 52 -27.54 -2.65 -10.04
CA GLN A 52 -27.06 -4.01 -10.32
C GLN A 52 -26.96 -4.84 -9.03
N LEU A 53 -26.41 -4.26 -7.96
CA LEU A 53 -26.27 -4.91 -6.65
C LEU A 53 -27.63 -5.25 -6.04
N LEU A 54 -28.61 -4.36 -6.19
CA LEU A 54 -30.00 -4.60 -5.78
C LEU A 54 -30.77 -5.52 -6.73
N LYS A 55 -30.19 -5.88 -7.89
CA LYS A 55 -30.80 -6.68 -8.97
C LYS A 55 -32.09 -6.06 -9.51
N ILE A 56 -32.12 -4.72 -9.58
CA ILE A 56 -33.27 -3.96 -10.08
C ILE A 56 -33.02 -3.53 -11.51
N LYS A 57 -34.00 -3.77 -12.38
CA LYS A 57 -33.97 -3.25 -13.74
C LYS A 57 -34.39 -1.77 -13.73
N LYS A 58 -33.45 -0.88 -14.03
CA LYS A 58 -33.69 0.56 -14.16
C LYS A 58 -34.88 0.86 -15.07
N ARG A 59 -35.83 1.66 -14.59
CA ARG A 59 -36.94 2.21 -15.39
C ARG A 59 -36.79 3.71 -15.54
N ASP A 60 -37.39 4.47 -14.62
CA ASP A 60 -37.58 5.91 -14.75
C ASP A 60 -36.93 6.67 -13.58
N SER A 61 -37.39 6.44 -12.34
CA SER A 61 -36.84 7.05 -11.12
C SER A 61 -36.29 5.99 -10.16
N PHE A 62 -35.10 6.24 -9.60
CA PHE A 62 -34.50 5.31 -8.63
C PHE A 62 -35.36 5.13 -7.39
N MET A 63 -35.98 6.21 -6.88
CA MET A 63 -36.92 6.13 -5.75
C MET A 63 -38.15 5.26 -6.06
N GLU A 64 -38.73 5.40 -7.25
CA GLU A 64 -39.87 4.56 -7.67
C GLU A 64 -39.45 3.10 -7.83
N ASP A 65 -38.25 2.86 -8.36
CA ASP A 65 -37.69 1.53 -8.53
C ASP A 65 -37.40 0.86 -7.16
N LEU A 66 -36.92 1.61 -6.16
CA LEU A 66 -36.75 1.10 -4.78
C LEU A 66 -38.09 0.67 -4.18
N ALA A 67 -39.13 1.51 -4.30
CA ALA A 67 -40.47 1.20 -3.80
C ALA A 67 -41.07 -0.02 -4.50
N ASN A 68 -41.04 -0.05 -5.84
CA ASN A 68 -41.66 -1.09 -6.65
C ASN A 68 -41.01 -2.48 -6.47
N ASN A 69 -39.75 -2.52 -6.04
CA ASN A 69 -39.02 -3.76 -5.80
C ASN A 69 -38.94 -4.16 -4.32
N ASN A 70 -39.66 -3.46 -3.42
CA ASN A 70 -39.66 -3.69 -1.98
C ASN A 70 -38.23 -3.79 -1.41
N VAL A 71 -37.37 -2.86 -1.79
CA VAL A 71 -36.00 -2.81 -1.27
C VAL A 71 -36.04 -2.42 0.19
N THR A 72 -35.35 -3.19 1.03
CA THR A 72 -35.22 -2.86 2.45
C THR A 72 -34.08 -1.85 2.66
N VAL A 73 -34.12 -1.12 3.77
CA VAL A 73 -33.10 -0.14 4.15
C VAL A 73 -31.72 -0.81 4.16
N GLU A 74 -31.60 -2.00 4.74
CA GLU A 74 -30.34 -2.75 4.85
C GLU A 74 -29.80 -3.17 3.49
N LYS A 75 -30.67 -3.57 2.55
CA LYS A 75 -30.25 -3.90 1.18
C LYS A 75 -29.66 -2.68 0.48
N LEU A 76 -30.31 -1.52 0.63
CA LEU A 76 -29.83 -0.27 0.05
C LEU A 76 -28.49 0.16 0.68
N ILE A 77 -28.37 0.09 2.01
CA ILE A 77 -27.12 0.41 2.73
C ILE A 77 -25.97 -0.50 2.28
N ASN A 78 -26.21 -1.81 2.19
CA ASN A 78 -25.19 -2.76 1.73
C ASN A 78 -24.76 -2.49 0.29
N ALA A 79 -25.72 -2.18 -0.60
CA ALA A 79 -25.41 -1.82 -1.97
C ALA A 79 -24.58 -0.54 -2.04
N LEU A 80 -24.98 0.51 -1.30
CA LEU A 80 -24.25 1.77 -1.21
C LEU A 80 -22.80 1.55 -0.74
N PHE A 81 -22.59 0.79 0.34
CA PHE A 81 -21.25 0.49 0.85
C PHE A 81 -20.37 -0.31 -0.09
N SER A 82 -20.96 -1.21 -0.86
CA SER A 82 -20.21 -1.99 -1.85
C SER A 82 -19.68 -1.08 -2.95
N VAL A 83 -20.47 -0.10 -3.38
CA VAL A 83 -20.06 0.88 -4.39
C VAL A 83 -19.03 1.88 -3.83
N LEU A 84 -19.10 2.21 -2.55
CA LEU A 84 -18.13 3.10 -1.89
C LEU A 84 -16.80 2.41 -1.52
N GLN A 85 -16.79 1.07 -1.43
CA GLN A 85 -15.64 0.30 -0.98
C GLN A 85 -14.33 0.62 -1.73
N PRO A 86 -14.29 0.75 -3.07
CA PRO A 86 -13.05 1.06 -3.79
C PRO A 86 -12.41 2.37 -3.30
N TYR A 87 -13.19 3.39 -2.95
CA TYR A 87 -12.65 4.65 -2.44
C TYR A 87 -12.01 4.49 -1.06
N GLY A 88 -12.61 3.69 -0.17
CA GLY A 88 -12.00 3.33 1.11
C GLY A 88 -10.66 2.62 0.93
N MET A 89 -10.57 1.72 -0.05
CA MET A 89 -9.31 1.04 -0.38
C MET A 89 -8.26 1.99 -0.94
N MET A 90 -8.64 2.96 -1.77
CA MET A 90 -7.72 4.01 -2.26
C MET A 90 -7.16 4.83 -1.11
N MET A 91 -8.01 5.22 -0.15
CA MET A 91 -7.60 5.93 1.06
C MET A 91 -6.63 5.10 1.89
N ASN A 92 -6.87 3.80 2.05
CA ASN A 92 -5.97 2.89 2.75
C ASN A 92 -4.61 2.75 2.02
N ASP A 93 -4.60 2.60 0.69
CA ASP A 93 -3.37 2.55 -0.11
C ASP A 93 -2.54 3.83 0.06
N LEU A 94 -3.20 5.00 0.11
CA LEU A 94 -2.55 6.28 0.40
C LEU A 94 -1.97 6.30 1.82
N CYS A 95 -2.72 5.80 2.83
CA CYS A 95 -2.21 5.67 4.20
C CYS A 95 -0.93 4.85 4.27
N VAL A 96 -0.93 3.66 3.65
CA VAL A 96 0.24 2.78 3.58
C VAL A 96 1.42 3.47 2.89
N PHE A 97 1.16 4.17 1.79
CA PHE A 97 2.18 4.95 1.09
C PHE A 97 2.81 6.02 2.01
N PHE A 98 2.02 6.76 2.80
CA PHE A 98 2.59 7.77 3.72
C PHE A 98 3.35 7.18 4.88
N GLU A 99 2.86 6.09 5.46
CA GLU A 99 3.54 5.36 6.53
C GLU A 99 4.90 4.83 6.06
N LYS A 100 4.94 4.25 4.85
CA LYS A 100 6.15 3.74 4.20
C LYS A 100 7.24 4.82 4.12
N TYR A 101 6.86 6.05 3.77
CA TYR A 101 7.81 7.15 3.54
C TYR A 101 7.98 8.12 4.72
N LYS A 102 7.36 7.84 5.88
CA LYS A 102 7.51 8.61 7.12
C LYS A 102 7.38 10.12 6.92
N ILE A 103 6.38 10.54 6.16
CA ILE A 103 6.11 11.94 5.82
C ILE A 103 5.58 12.67 7.08
N GLN A 104 6.46 13.04 8.02
CA GLN A 104 6.11 13.54 9.36
C GLN A 104 6.49 15.00 9.57
N LYS A 105 5.56 15.82 10.10
CA LYS A 105 5.87 17.15 10.66
C LYS A 105 6.49 16.99 12.06
N GLU A 106 7.22 18.02 12.52
CA GLU A 106 7.83 18.09 13.87
C GLU A 106 6.85 17.80 15.04
N ASP A 107 5.53 17.93 14.81
CA ASP A 107 4.46 17.60 15.78
C ASP A 107 3.83 16.19 15.59
N LYS A 108 4.50 15.27 14.88
CA LYS A 108 4.12 13.86 14.67
C LYS A 108 2.86 13.57 13.83
N THR A 109 2.19 14.57 13.26
CA THR A 109 1.06 14.34 12.35
C THR A 109 1.54 14.31 10.89
N LEU A 110 1.16 13.26 10.15
CA LEU A 110 1.41 13.13 8.70
C LEU A 110 0.34 13.92 7.94
N GLN A 111 0.71 14.86 7.06
CA GLN A 111 -0.23 15.75 6.35
C GLN A 111 -0.02 15.73 4.82
N ILE A 112 -1.12 15.70 4.08
CA ILE A 112 -1.21 16.02 2.66
C ILE A 112 -1.93 17.36 2.56
N GLU A 113 -1.33 18.28 1.83
CA GLU A 113 -2.01 19.49 1.39
C GLU A 113 -2.23 19.33 -0.10
N PHE A 114 -3.49 19.19 -0.47
CA PHE A 114 -3.89 19.38 -1.85
C PHE A 114 -4.24 20.85 -2.05
N ASP A 115 -3.52 21.47 -2.98
CA ASP A 115 -3.69 22.88 -3.31
C ASP A 115 -4.55 22.98 -4.57
N PHE A 116 -5.88 22.81 -4.42
CA PHE A 116 -6.82 22.60 -5.54
C PHE A 116 -7.23 23.88 -6.29
N SER A 117 -6.92 25.08 -5.79
CA SER A 117 -7.22 26.34 -6.48
C SER A 117 -6.21 27.45 -6.18
N GLU A 118 -6.28 28.55 -6.93
CA GLU A 118 -5.50 29.77 -6.65
C GLU A 118 -5.96 30.50 -5.37
N THR A 119 -7.06 30.05 -4.74
CA THR A 119 -7.63 30.69 -3.54
C THR A 119 -7.50 29.81 -2.31
N GLU A 120 -7.10 30.38 -1.17
CA GLU A 120 -6.87 29.63 0.08
C GLU A 120 -8.09 28.87 0.62
N LYS A 121 -9.30 29.14 0.12
CA LYS A 121 -10.55 28.51 0.59
C LYS A 121 -10.76 27.07 0.12
N ASP A 122 -10.04 26.63 -0.93
CA ASP A 122 -10.17 25.26 -1.47
C ASP A 122 -8.94 24.38 -1.16
N LYS A 123 -8.04 24.87 -0.31
CA LYS A 123 -6.91 24.06 0.17
C LYS A 123 -7.44 22.99 1.09
N LEU A 124 -7.31 21.75 0.65
CA LEU A 124 -7.78 20.62 1.43
C LEU A 124 -6.60 19.97 2.13
N ASN A 125 -6.61 20.10 3.45
CA ASN A 125 -5.62 19.50 4.33
C ASN A 125 -6.19 18.19 4.85
N PHE A 126 -5.59 17.08 4.42
CA PHE A 126 -5.85 15.77 5.03
C PHE A 126 -4.64 15.37 5.83
N ASN A 127 -4.82 15.02 7.10
CA ASN A 127 -3.80 14.27 7.82
C ASN A 127 -4.14 12.76 7.77
N LEU A 128 -3.17 11.92 8.12
CA LEU A 128 -3.38 10.47 8.19
C LEU A 128 -4.50 10.10 9.17
N GLU A 129 -4.67 10.88 10.24
CA GLU A 129 -5.76 10.72 11.21
C GLU A 129 -7.11 10.92 10.54
N ASN A 130 -7.28 11.92 9.68
CA ASN A 130 -8.52 12.13 8.91
C ASN A 130 -8.82 10.91 8.04
N PHE A 131 -7.84 10.33 7.35
CA PHE A 131 -8.08 9.12 6.56
C PHE A 131 -8.44 7.91 7.42
N ARG A 132 -7.77 7.74 8.56
CA ARG A 132 -8.10 6.67 9.53
C ARG A 132 -9.48 6.87 10.13
N ASP A 133 -9.84 8.10 10.48
CA ASP A 133 -11.16 8.47 10.97
C ASP A 133 -12.22 8.23 9.89
N TYR A 134 -11.91 8.47 8.61
CA TYR A 134 -12.84 8.20 7.51
C TYR A 134 -13.00 6.71 7.24
N ILE A 135 -11.91 5.95 7.26
CA ILE A 135 -11.95 4.48 7.16
C ILE A 135 -12.72 3.92 8.36
N SER A 136 -12.42 4.36 9.58
CA SER A 136 -13.15 3.98 10.80
C SER A 136 -14.61 4.40 10.71
N LYS A 137 -14.98 5.55 10.16
CA LYS A 137 -16.39 5.91 9.92
C LYS A 137 -17.06 4.97 8.91
N ILE A 138 -16.42 4.68 7.76
CA ILE A 138 -16.94 3.71 6.78
C ILE A 138 -17.13 2.34 7.44
N GLU A 139 -16.17 1.90 8.24
CA GLU A 139 -16.19 0.61 8.95
C GLU A 139 -17.22 0.61 10.09
N THR A 140 -17.32 1.71 10.83
CA THR A 140 -18.28 1.93 11.92
C THR A 140 -19.68 1.86 11.35
N VAL A 141 -20.00 2.57 10.26
CA VAL A 141 -21.33 2.50 9.66
C VAL A 141 -21.64 1.12 9.07
N LYS A 142 -20.63 0.45 8.48
CA LYS A 142 -20.77 -0.97 8.10
C LYS A 142 -21.05 -1.87 9.31
N SER A 143 -20.51 -1.53 10.47
CA SER A 143 -20.67 -2.27 11.74
C SER A 143 -21.91 -1.87 12.54
N LEU A 144 -22.47 -0.66 12.36
CA LEU A 144 -23.69 -0.19 13.05
C LEU A 144 -24.94 -0.97 12.62
N CYS A 145 -24.87 -1.74 11.53
CA CYS A 145 -25.86 -2.74 11.17
C CYS A 145 -25.82 -3.98 12.10
N VAL A 146 -24.81 -4.11 12.95
CA VAL A 146 -24.60 -5.16 13.95
C VAL A 146 -23.83 -4.56 15.13
N ASP A 147 -24.48 -3.77 16.00
CA ASP A 147 -23.84 -3.37 17.26
C ASP A 147 -23.61 -4.64 18.08
N ASN A 148 -22.33 -4.98 18.15
CA ASN A 148 -21.86 -6.16 18.82
C ASN A 148 -21.45 -5.75 20.23
N GLU A 149 -22.38 -5.80 21.18
CA GLU A 149 -22.02 -5.99 22.60
C GLU A 149 -21.45 -7.41 22.83
N LEU A 150 -20.67 -7.90 21.85
CA LEU A 150 -20.05 -9.20 21.87
C LEU A 150 -18.91 -9.18 22.89
N THR A 151 -19.14 -9.85 24.01
CA THR A 151 -18.10 -10.12 25.00
C THR A 151 -17.12 -11.16 24.48
N SER A 152 -15.95 -11.26 25.14
CA SER A 152 -15.00 -12.34 24.87
C SER A 152 -15.65 -13.74 24.97
N ASN A 153 -16.63 -13.93 25.85
CA ASN A 153 -17.34 -15.21 25.98
C ASN A 153 -18.15 -15.57 24.73
N HIS A 154 -18.78 -14.60 24.07
CA HIS A 154 -19.51 -14.85 22.83
C HIS A 154 -18.56 -15.33 21.72
N LEU A 155 -17.38 -14.71 21.59
CA LEU A 155 -16.36 -15.10 20.62
C LEU A 155 -15.83 -16.51 20.88
N TRP A 156 -15.56 -16.86 22.14
CA TRP A 156 -15.11 -18.20 22.50
C TRP A 156 -16.20 -19.25 22.31
N ASN A 157 -17.45 -18.96 22.66
CA ASN A 157 -18.58 -19.85 22.39
C ASN A 157 -18.76 -20.09 20.89
N LEU A 158 -18.60 -19.04 20.07
CA LEU A 158 -18.67 -19.15 18.62
C LEU A 158 -17.59 -20.08 18.07
N LYS A 159 -16.34 -19.93 18.53
CA LYS A 159 -15.27 -20.87 18.19
C LYS A 159 -15.60 -22.30 18.62
N ASN A 160 -16.13 -22.48 19.82
CA ASN A 160 -16.39 -23.81 20.39
C ASN A 160 -17.47 -24.58 19.63
N ILE A 161 -18.37 -23.91 18.89
CA ILE A 161 -19.31 -24.60 17.98
C ILE A 161 -18.57 -25.37 16.89
N PHE A 162 -17.46 -24.83 16.40
CA PHE A 162 -16.67 -25.43 15.32
C PHE A 162 -15.53 -26.32 15.84
N HIS A 163 -15.23 -26.27 17.13
CA HIS A 163 -14.17 -27.06 17.75
C HIS A 163 -14.68 -28.45 18.15
N ASN A 164 -13.95 -29.49 17.76
CA ASN A 164 -14.13 -30.84 18.27
C ASN A 164 -12.99 -31.15 19.24
N GLU A 165 -13.30 -31.51 20.49
CA GLU A 165 -12.32 -31.67 21.59
C GLU A 165 -11.28 -32.78 21.33
N LEU A 166 -11.50 -33.62 20.32
CA LEU A 166 -10.71 -34.84 20.06
C LEU A 166 -9.73 -34.72 18.87
N GLU A 167 -9.70 -33.60 18.14
CA GLU A 167 -8.97 -33.50 16.86
C GLU A 167 -7.95 -32.36 16.86
N GLN A 168 -6.74 -32.65 16.35
CA GLN A 168 -5.81 -31.61 15.94
C GLN A 168 -6.37 -30.93 14.68
N ILE A 169 -6.95 -29.76 14.87
CA ILE A 169 -7.58 -28.99 13.80
C ILE A 169 -6.50 -28.34 12.93
N MET A 170 -6.45 -28.72 11.66
CA MET A 170 -5.77 -27.95 10.61
C MET A 170 -6.64 -27.95 9.36
N SER A 171 -7.04 -26.76 8.91
CA SER A 171 -7.68 -26.57 7.61
C SER A 171 -6.72 -26.97 6.49
N VAL A 172 -7.25 -27.50 5.38
CA VAL A 172 -6.48 -27.76 4.16
C VAL A 172 -6.43 -26.54 3.22
N ASP A 173 -7.22 -25.50 3.50
CA ASP A 173 -7.28 -24.28 2.70
C ASP A 173 -5.95 -23.52 2.74
N ILE A 174 -5.40 -23.24 1.55
CA ILE A 174 -4.09 -22.61 1.39
C ILE A 174 -4.11 -21.16 1.87
N ASP A 175 -5.20 -20.42 1.61
CA ASP A 175 -5.31 -19.02 1.96
C ASP A 175 -5.46 -18.85 3.47
N VAL A 176 -6.24 -19.74 4.12
CA VAL A 176 -6.36 -19.77 5.58
C VAL A 176 -5.03 -20.12 6.24
N ASN A 177 -4.34 -21.14 5.75
CA ASN A 177 -3.04 -21.52 6.29
C ASN A 177 -2.00 -20.40 6.11
N SER A 178 -1.95 -19.76 4.94
CA SER A 178 -1.09 -18.60 4.70
C SER A 178 -1.40 -17.47 5.67
N TRP A 179 -2.68 -17.13 5.85
CA TRP A 179 -3.12 -16.09 6.79
C TRP A 179 -2.72 -16.42 8.23
N ILE A 180 -2.91 -17.68 8.67
CA ILE A 180 -2.54 -18.14 10.00
C ILE A 180 -1.02 -18.09 10.20
N ASP A 181 -0.24 -18.52 9.20
CA ASP A 181 1.21 -18.54 9.25
C ASP A 181 1.77 -17.12 9.34
N GLU A 182 1.22 -16.18 8.56
CA GLU A 182 1.55 -14.75 8.66
C GLU A 182 1.19 -14.20 10.04
N PHE A 183 -0.01 -14.49 10.55
CA PHE A 183 -0.45 -14.05 11.88
C PHE A 183 0.41 -14.63 13.03
N LYS A 184 0.98 -15.82 12.85
CA LYS A 184 1.77 -16.54 13.87
C LYS A 184 3.29 -16.39 13.70
N LYS A 185 3.78 -15.79 12.61
CA LYS A 185 5.21 -15.78 12.27
C LYS A 185 6.06 -15.17 13.38
N ASN A 186 6.95 -15.97 13.95
CA ASN A 186 7.84 -15.59 15.06
C ASN A 186 8.65 -14.33 14.72
N GLY A 187 8.38 -13.23 15.44
CA GLY A 187 9.12 -11.97 15.40
C GLY A 187 8.45 -10.85 14.60
N LYS A 188 7.69 -11.16 13.54
CA LYS A 188 6.97 -10.14 12.76
C LYS A 188 5.48 -10.35 12.89
N ILE A 189 4.92 -9.72 13.91
CA ILE A 189 3.55 -9.92 14.38
C ILE A 189 2.61 -9.06 13.54
N GLU A 190 2.67 -9.18 12.22
CA GLU A 190 1.75 -8.51 11.31
C GLU A 190 0.39 -9.21 11.38
N MET A 191 -0.67 -8.42 11.43
CA MET A 191 -2.03 -8.89 11.44
C MET A 191 -2.53 -8.82 10.00
N PRO A 192 -2.65 -9.93 9.27
CA PRO A 192 -2.82 -9.89 7.81
C PRO A 192 -4.19 -9.37 7.38
N ASN A 193 -4.31 -8.95 6.13
CA ASN A 193 -5.60 -8.50 5.59
C ASN A 193 -6.58 -9.70 5.56
N PRO A 194 -7.84 -9.57 6.01
CA PRO A 194 -8.79 -10.68 6.00
C PRO A 194 -9.25 -11.04 4.57
N ALA A 195 -8.46 -11.86 3.89
CA ALA A 195 -8.71 -12.34 2.53
C ALA A 195 -9.46 -13.69 2.39
N PRO A 196 -9.49 -14.62 3.38
CA PRO A 196 -10.10 -15.93 3.15
C PRO A 196 -11.60 -15.85 2.79
N THR A 197 -11.99 -16.63 1.79
CA THR A 197 -13.38 -16.78 1.36
C THR A 197 -13.90 -18.14 1.81
N LEU A 198 -15.08 -18.15 2.43
CA LEU A 198 -15.61 -19.38 3.00
C LEU A 198 -16.20 -20.29 1.90
N PRO A 199 -15.86 -21.58 1.87
CA PRO A 199 -16.51 -22.54 0.98
C PRO A 199 -17.99 -22.71 1.35
N LYS A 200 -18.84 -22.91 0.34
CA LYS A 200 -20.26 -23.22 0.56
C LYS A 200 -20.45 -24.66 1.05
N THR A 201 -21.42 -24.85 1.93
CA THR A 201 -21.89 -26.17 2.36
C THR A 201 -22.99 -26.69 1.44
N GLY A 202 -23.70 -25.81 0.72
CA GLY A 202 -24.86 -26.18 -0.08
C GLY A 202 -26.16 -26.26 0.72
N ASN A 203 -26.11 -25.98 2.02
CA ASN A 203 -27.28 -25.74 2.86
C ASN A 203 -27.46 -24.22 3.01
N ASP A 204 -28.50 -23.65 2.39
CA ASP A 204 -28.70 -22.19 2.31
C ASP A 204 -28.75 -21.52 3.69
N GLN A 205 -29.42 -22.14 4.67
CA GLN A 205 -29.56 -21.57 6.00
C GLN A 205 -28.22 -21.57 6.75
N LEU A 206 -27.48 -22.67 6.67
CA LEU A 206 -26.14 -22.76 7.27
C LEU A 206 -25.19 -21.78 6.59
N ASP A 207 -25.19 -21.71 5.27
CA ASP A 207 -24.33 -20.78 4.50
C ASP A 207 -24.57 -19.33 4.91
N LEU A 208 -25.84 -18.91 5.10
CA LEU A 208 -26.18 -17.57 5.62
C LEU A 208 -25.62 -17.31 7.03
N GLN A 209 -25.68 -18.30 7.92
CA GLN A 209 -25.16 -18.17 9.29
C GLN A 209 -23.63 -18.17 9.31
N LEU A 210 -22.99 -18.97 8.47
CA LEU A 210 -21.52 -18.99 8.34
C LEU A 210 -21.00 -17.68 7.74
N ASP A 211 -21.71 -17.10 6.77
CA ASP A 211 -21.42 -15.76 6.26
C ASP A 211 -21.47 -14.70 7.37
N PHE A 212 -22.44 -14.79 8.28
CA PHE A 212 -22.51 -13.91 9.45
C PHE A 212 -21.31 -14.11 10.38
N CYS A 213 -20.91 -15.35 10.65
CA CYS A 213 -19.72 -15.66 11.45
C CYS A 213 -18.44 -15.08 10.82
N MET A 214 -18.31 -15.17 9.50
CA MET A 214 -17.20 -14.57 8.77
C MET A 214 -17.23 -13.05 8.86
N ARG A 215 -18.40 -12.40 8.82
CA ARG A 215 -18.52 -10.94 9.04
C ARG A 215 -18.02 -10.53 10.42
N ILE A 216 -18.37 -11.27 11.47
CA ILE A 216 -17.86 -11.04 12.84
C ILE A 216 -16.34 -11.12 12.87
N TRP A 217 -15.77 -12.20 12.30
CA TRP A 217 -14.32 -12.38 12.27
C TRP A 217 -13.61 -11.28 11.48
N LYS A 218 -14.13 -10.91 10.30
CA LYS A 218 -13.58 -9.84 9.47
C LYS A 218 -13.60 -8.50 10.21
N SER A 219 -14.75 -8.15 10.79
CA SER A 219 -14.90 -6.92 11.59
C SER A 219 -13.88 -6.91 12.74
N TYR A 220 -13.77 -8.00 13.49
CA TYR A 220 -12.81 -8.12 14.58
C TYR A 220 -11.35 -7.87 14.12
N VAL A 221 -10.92 -8.52 13.03
CA VAL A 221 -9.55 -8.38 12.50
C VAL A 221 -9.29 -6.95 11.99
N ILE A 222 -10.28 -6.36 11.31
CA ILE A 222 -10.21 -4.99 10.79
C ILE A 222 -10.07 -3.99 11.94
N THR A 223 -10.93 -4.07 12.97
CA THR A 223 -10.86 -3.20 14.15
C THR A 223 -9.53 -3.39 14.91
N CYS A 224 -8.99 -4.60 14.99
CA CYS A 224 -7.65 -4.77 15.57
C CYS A 224 -6.58 -4.06 14.70
N ARG A 225 -6.70 -4.12 13.37
CA ARG A 225 -5.76 -3.47 12.43
C ARG A 225 -5.85 -1.96 12.45
N SER A 226 -7.03 -1.38 12.68
CA SER A 226 -7.21 0.08 12.82
C SER A 226 -6.41 0.62 14.01
N VAL A 227 -6.27 -0.18 15.08
CA VAL A 227 -5.38 0.12 16.20
C VAL A 227 -3.91 0.01 15.80
N SER A 228 -3.53 -1.09 15.16
CA SER A 228 -2.18 -1.30 14.60
C SER A 228 -2.13 -2.54 13.72
N VAL A 229 -1.43 -2.44 12.58
CA VAL A 229 -1.11 -3.60 11.72
C VAL A 229 -0.21 -4.62 12.41
N PHE A 230 0.45 -4.25 13.51
CA PHE A 230 1.22 -5.17 14.35
C PHE A 230 0.45 -5.57 15.60
N ARG A 231 0.17 -6.87 15.78
CA ARG A 231 -0.64 -7.40 16.90
C ARG A 231 -0.06 -7.11 18.29
N GLU A 232 1.26 -7.13 18.51
CA GLU A 232 1.81 -6.79 19.83
C GLU A 232 1.69 -5.31 20.15
N ILE A 233 1.80 -4.45 19.13
CA ILE A 233 1.55 -3.01 19.32
C ILE A 233 0.06 -2.78 19.63
N ALA A 234 -0.84 -3.44 18.88
CA ALA A 234 -2.27 -3.38 19.15
C ALA A 234 -2.59 -3.84 20.59
N LYS A 235 -2.03 -4.98 21.04
CA LYS A 235 -2.16 -5.46 22.42
C LYS A 235 -1.66 -4.45 23.44
N GLY A 236 -0.49 -3.85 23.21
CA GLY A 236 0.07 -2.82 24.10
C GLY A 236 -0.77 -1.56 24.20
N ILE A 237 -1.50 -1.21 23.14
CA ILE A 237 -2.47 -0.09 23.13
C ILE A 237 -3.76 -0.47 23.86
N LEU A 238 -4.27 -1.69 23.63
CA LEU A 238 -5.52 -2.20 24.21
C LEU A 238 -5.41 -2.46 25.73
N GLU A 239 -4.27 -2.97 26.20
CA GLU A 239 -4.05 -3.34 27.61
C GLU A 239 -4.42 -2.23 28.62
N PRO A 240 -3.95 -0.98 28.51
CA PRO A 240 -4.31 0.08 29.45
C PRO A 240 -5.76 0.57 29.33
N LEU A 241 -6.48 0.15 28.29
CA LEU A 241 -7.86 0.57 28.00
C LEU A 241 -8.90 -0.45 28.46
N ARG A 242 -8.51 -1.71 28.75
CA ARG A 242 -9.44 -2.82 28.98
C ARG A 242 -10.37 -2.65 30.19
N ASP A 243 -9.87 -2.05 31.28
CA ASP A 243 -10.63 -1.95 32.53
C ASP A 243 -11.51 -0.68 32.62
N LYS A 244 -11.56 0.11 31.53
CA LYS A 244 -12.22 1.42 31.52
C LYS A 244 -13.62 1.41 30.89
N GLY A 245 -14.13 0.25 30.48
CA GLY A 245 -15.39 0.16 29.72
C GLY A 245 -15.32 0.90 28.38
N ASN A 246 -14.11 1.02 27.83
CA ASN A 246 -13.89 1.70 26.57
C ASN A 246 -14.30 0.80 25.40
N PHE A 247 -14.65 1.45 24.30
CA PHE A 247 -14.91 0.84 23.02
C PHE A 247 -13.88 1.33 22.01
N ILE A 248 -13.54 0.50 21.04
CA ILE A 248 -12.83 0.89 19.82
C ILE A 248 -13.75 0.51 18.66
N ASP A 249 -14.16 1.51 17.89
CA ASP A 249 -15.31 1.41 17.00
C ASP A 249 -16.52 0.87 17.80
N SER A 250 -17.09 -0.27 17.40
CA SER A 250 -18.20 -0.95 18.12
C SER A 250 -17.77 -2.12 19.02
N TRP A 251 -16.46 -2.34 19.22
CA TRP A 251 -15.96 -3.46 20.01
C TRP A 251 -15.58 -3.05 21.44
N PRO A 252 -16.10 -3.74 22.48
CA PRO A 252 -15.57 -3.62 23.83
C PRO A 252 -14.07 -3.96 23.84
N VAL A 253 -13.24 -3.11 24.46
CA VAL A 253 -11.78 -3.32 24.47
C VAL A 253 -11.39 -4.64 25.12
N ASP A 254 -12.12 -5.12 26.12
CA ASP A 254 -11.89 -6.42 26.75
C ASP A 254 -12.22 -7.58 25.79
N ALA A 255 -13.27 -7.44 24.99
CA ALA A 255 -13.62 -8.37 23.92
C ALA A 255 -12.59 -8.40 22.79
N MET A 256 -11.77 -7.35 22.63
CA MET A 256 -10.63 -7.36 21.71
C MET A 256 -9.34 -7.88 22.36
N TYR A 257 -9.04 -7.45 23.59
CA TYR A 257 -7.74 -7.70 24.19
C TYR A 257 -7.48 -9.19 24.47
N TYR A 258 -8.42 -9.87 25.14
CA TYR A 258 -8.23 -11.27 25.50
C TYR A 258 -8.19 -12.19 24.27
N PRO A 259 -9.14 -12.11 23.32
CA PRO A 259 -9.11 -12.97 22.15
C PRO A 259 -7.92 -12.68 21.24
N LEU A 260 -7.47 -11.43 21.12
CA LEU A 260 -6.25 -11.12 20.36
C LEU A 260 -4.99 -11.69 21.05
N SER A 261 -4.93 -11.64 22.37
CA SER A 261 -3.83 -12.19 23.16
C SER A 261 -3.72 -13.71 23.01
N ASP A 262 -4.85 -14.40 22.96
CA ASP A 262 -4.92 -15.86 22.84
C ASP A 262 -5.01 -16.36 21.39
N ALA A 263 -4.73 -15.49 20.42
CA ALA A 263 -4.77 -15.82 18.99
C ALA A 263 -6.13 -16.38 18.53
N TRP A 264 -7.22 -15.89 19.12
CA TRP A 264 -8.59 -16.25 18.74
C TRP A 264 -8.83 -16.13 17.24
N PRO A 265 -8.45 -15.03 16.53
CA PRO A 265 -8.70 -14.91 15.09
C PRO A 265 -8.15 -16.08 14.28
N ALA A 266 -6.91 -16.49 14.54
CA ALA A 266 -6.28 -17.62 13.87
C ALA A 266 -6.93 -18.96 14.26
N SER A 267 -7.25 -19.13 15.54
CA SER A 267 -7.84 -20.39 16.01
C SER A 267 -9.31 -20.56 15.58
N PHE A 268 -10.04 -19.46 15.43
CA PHE A 268 -11.43 -19.42 15.00
C PHE A 268 -11.54 -19.78 13.52
N ILE A 269 -10.80 -19.07 12.65
CA ILE A 269 -10.91 -19.31 11.21
C ILE A 269 -10.43 -20.72 10.83
N ASN A 270 -9.41 -21.24 11.52
CA ASN A 270 -8.97 -22.63 11.35
C ASN A 270 -10.08 -23.63 11.70
N ALA A 271 -10.77 -23.45 12.84
CA ALA A 271 -11.85 -24.34 13.27
C ALA A 271 -13.07 -24.27 12.33
N LEU A 272 -13.45 -23.06 11.92
CA LEU A 272 -14.54 -22.81 10.99
C LEU A 272 -14.30 -23.51 9.65
N PHE A 273 -13.15 -23.27 9.01
CA PHE A 273 -12.83 -23.86 7.71
C PHE A 273 -12.69 -25.37 7.80
N TYR A 274 -11.96 -25.87 8.80
CA TYR A 274 -11.84 -27.31 9.02
C TYR A 274 -13.21 -27.98 9.14
N ARG A 275 -14.15 -27.39 9.92
CA ARG A 275 -15.49 -27.97 10.09
C ARG A 275 -16.28 -28.00 8.78
N VAL A 276 -16.21 -26.94 7.97
CA VAL A 276 -16.85 -26.86 6.65
C VAL A 276 -16.24 -27.87 5.67
N GLU A 277 -14.91 -28.02 5.67
CA GLU A 277 -14.20 -29.03 4.88
C GLU A 277 -14.65 -30.45 5.26
N GLN A 278 -14.71 -30.77 6.56
CA GLN A 278 -15.18 -32.08 7.03
C GLN A 278 -16.62 -32.37 6.63
N LEU A 279 -17.51 -31.37 6.68
CA LEU A 279 -18.89 -31.52 6.18
C LEU A 279 -18.91 -31.81 4.68
N ASN A 280 -18.06 -31.15 3.90
CA ASN A 280 -18.00 -31.33 2.46
C ASN A 280 -17.37 -32.66 2.02
N LEU A 281 -16.66 -33.36 2.90
CA LEU A 281 -16.11 -34.70 2.65
C LEU A 281 -17.12 -35.83 2.91
N LYS A 282 -18.25 -35.55 3.56
CA LYS A 282 -19.29 -36.53 3.89
C LYS A 282 -20.19 -36.82 2.69
N GLY A 283 -20.83 -37.99 2.71
CA GLY A 283 -21.87 -38.33 1.72
C GLY A 283 -23.13 -37.48 1.93
N ASP A 284 -23.90 -37.25 0.86
CA ASP A 284 -25.02 -36.27 0.82
C ASP A 284 -25.95 -36.33 2.04
N GLN A 285 -26.44 -37.53 2.41
CA GLN A 285 -27.36 -37.68 3.54
C GLN A 285 -26.72 -37.31 4.90
N GLU A 286 -25.48 -37.75 5.14
CA GLU A 286 -24.77 -37.47 6.39
C GLU A 286 -24.37 -35.99 6.48
N LYS A 287 -24.01 -35.41 5.33
CA LYS A 287 -23.73 -33.98 5.19
C LYS A 287 -24.96 -33.15 5.52
N ASP A 288 -26.13 -33.48 4.97
CA ASP A 288 -27.37 -32.74 5.21
C ASP A 288 -27.78 -32.79 6.70
N ASP A 289 -27.68 -33.99 7.31
CA ASP A 289 -28.01 -34.18 8.73
C ASP A 289 -27.07 -33.39 9.65
N GLU A 290 -25.75 -33.43 9.39
CA GLU A 290 -24.77 -32.68 10.18
C GLU A 290 -24.83 -31.16 9.92
N ALA A 291 -25.10 -30.74 8.69
CA ALA A 291 -25.29 -29.34 8.34
C ALA A 291 -26.51 -28.76 9.07
N ALA A 292 -27.63 -29.50 9.11
CA ALA A 292 -28.82 -29.10 9.86
C ALA A 292 -28.55 -29.02 11.37
N GLN A 293 -27.81 -29.96 11.94
CA GLN A 293 -27.43 -29.91 13.37
C GLN A 293 -26.52 -28.73 13.68
N LEU A 294 -25.52 -28.47 12.83
CA LEU A 294 -24.64 -27.31 12.98
C LEU A 294 -25.44 -26.01 12.85
N SER A 295 -26.32 -25.91 11.85
CA SER A 295 -27.17 -24.75 11.63
C SER A 295 -28.08 -24.45 12.82
N ASN A 296 -28.63 -25.49 13.44
CA ASN A 296 -29.45 -25.33 14.65
C ASN A 296 -28.61 -24.83 15.85
N LYS A 297 -27.45 -25.45 16.11
CA LYS A 297 -26.54 -25.00 17.19
C LYS A 297 -26.09 -23.56 16.99
N LEU A 298 -25.75 -23.22 15.75
CA LEU A 298 -25.30 -21.89 15.38
C LEU A 298 -26.45 -20.88 15.50
N GLY A 299 -27.65 -21.22 15.03
CA GLY A 299 -28.84 -20.40 15.18
C GLY A 299 -29.11 -20.05 16.64
N VAL A 300 -29.14 -21.05 17.53
CA VAL A 300 -29.33 -20.82 18.98
C VAL A 300 -28.28 -19.88 19.58
N LEU A 301 -27.02 -20.01 19.18
CA LEU A 301 -25.96 -19.11 19.66
C LEU A 301 -26.11 -17.70 19.10
N LEU A 302 -26.36 -17.56 17.80
CA LEU A 302 -26.49 -16.26 17.15
C LEU A 302 -27.73 -15.50 17.68
N ASP A 303 -28.82 -16.21 17.97
CA ASP A 303 -30.02 -15.64 18.60
C ASP A 303 -29.75 -15.14 20.04
N SER A 304 -28.70 -15.65 20.69
CA SER A 304 -28.28 -15.20 22.02
C SER A 304 -27.38 -13.97 22.01
N PHE A 305 -26.89 -13.55 20.83
CA PHE A 305 -26.04 -12.37 20.75
C PHE A 305 -26.87 -11.13 21.08
N PRO A 306 -26.33 -10.21 21.89
CA PRO A 306 -26.95 -8.91 22.15
C PRO A 306 -26.79 -8.05 20.90
N ILE A 307 -27.56 -8.37 19.85
CA ILE A 307 -27.64 -7.57 18.65
C ILE A 307 -28.46 -6.34 19.05
N VAL A 308 -27.78 -5.24 19.34
CA VAL A 308 -28.44 -3.95 19.41
C VAL A 308 -28.66 -3.53 17.97
N THR A 309 -29.91 -3.46 17.53
CA THR A 309 -30.22 -2.71 16.32
C THR A 309 -30.00 -1.24 16.67
N SER A 310 -28.91 -0.65 16.17
CA SER A 310 -28.74 0.80 16.16
C SER A 310 -30.04 1.43 15.68
N SER A 311 -30.48 2.53 16.30
CA SER A 311 -31.64 3.23 15.75
C SER A 311 -31.35 3.63 14.31
N GLU A 312 -32.34 3.48 13.43
CA GLU A 312 -32.22 3.84 12.00
C GLU A 312 -31.68 5.27 11.83
N ASP A 313 -32.07 6.18 12.72
CA ASP A 313 -31.58 7.56 12.79
C ASP A 313 -30.06 7.69 13.00
N THR A 314 -29.44 6.79 13.78
CA THR A 314 -28.00 6.80 14.04
C THR A 314 -27.22 6.37 12.81
N ILE A 315 -27.65 5.28 12.16
CA ILE A 315 -27.02 4.78 10.93
C ILE A 315 -27.10 5.84 9.82
N VAL A 316 -28.25 6.50 9.72
CA VAL A 316 -28.49 7.54 8.72
C VAL A 316 -27.63 8.75 8.98
N LYS A 317 -27.54 9.20 10.24
CA LYS A 317 -26.66 10.31 10.60
C LYS A 317 -25.22 9.99 10.23
N GLU A 318 -24.71 8.81 10.57
CA GLU A 318 -23.35 8.41 10.25
C GLU A 318 -23.11 8.23 8.74
N LEU A 319 -24.10 7.75 7.98
CA LEU A 319 -24.07 7.72 6.51
C LEU A 319 -24.02 9.12 5.91
N VAL A 320 -24.83 10.04 6.42
CA VAL A 320 -24.86 11.44 5.97
C VAL A 320 -23.54 12.13 6.32
N ASP A 321 -23.03 11.94 7.53
CA ASP A 321 -21.73 12.47 7.97
C ASP A 321 -20.59 11.90 7.13
N LEU A 322 -20.66 10.61 6.80
CA LEU A 322 -19.73 9.97 5.89
C LEU A 322 -19.78 10.64 4.52
N LEU A 323 -20.93 10.71 3.87
CA LEU A 323 -21.03 11.25 2.50
C LEU A 323 -20.81 12.77 2.42
N ASN A 324 -21.00 13.49 3.53
CA ASN A 324 -20.65 14.91 3.64
C ASN A 324 -19.16 15.16 3.88
N LEU A 325 -18.34 14.11 4.01
CA LEU A 325 -16.90 14.31 4.12
C LEU A 325 -16.35 15.04 2.88
N PRO A 326 -15.47 16.04 3.06
CA PRO A 326 -14.94 16.84 1.95
C PRO A 326 -14.25 16.03 0.85
N ILE A 327 -13.75 14.83 1.18
CA ILE A 327 -13.07 13.94 0.22
C ILE A 327 -14.01 13.46 -0.90
N TRP A 328 -15.32 13.35 -0.66
CA TRP A 328 -16.26 12.84 -1.66
C TRP A 328 -16.50 13.80 -2.81
N ASN A 329 -16.44 15.10 -2.51
CA ASN A 329 -16.46 16.16 -3.51
C ASN A 329 -15.15 16.26 -4.30
N GLN A 330 -14.09 15.58 -3.84
CA GLN A 330 -12.73 15.61 -4.41
C GLN A 330 -12.28 14.21 -4.86
N ARG A 331 -13.22 13.38 -5.31
CA ARG A 331 -12.95 11.98 -5.66
C ARG A 331 -12.10 11.81 -6.93
N HIS A 332 -12.14 12.78 -7.85
CA HIS A 332 -11.29 12.82 -9.04
C HIS A 332 -9.82 12.99 -8.64
N GLU A 333 -9.60 13.84 -7.66
CA GLU A 333 -8.33 14.18 -7.09
C GLU A 333 -7.81 13.03 -6.21
N LEU A 334 -8.69 12.41 -5.40
CA LEU A 334 -8.38 11.19 -4.67
C LEU A 334 -7.91 10.10 -5.63
N TYR A 335 -8.60 9.90 -6.75
CA TYR A 335 -8.23 8.90 -7.74
C TYR A 335 -6.88 9.22 -8.39
N SER A 336 -6.63 10.47 -8.79
CA SER A 336 -5.32 10.89 -9.34
C SER A 336 -4.19 10.69 -8.34
N ALA A 337 -4.40 11.04 -7.08
CA ALA A 337 -3.44 10.80 -6.00
C ALA A 337 -3.22 9.30 -5.76
N TRP A 338 -4.27 8.49 -5.80
CA TRP A 338 -4.15 7.04 -5.67
C TRP A 338 -3.35 6.42 -6.82
N VAL A 339 -3.44 6.93 -8.05
CA VAL A 339 -2.58 6.48 -9.16
C VAL A 339 -1.09 6.68 -8.86
N LEU A 340 -0.70 7.71 -8.09
CA LEU A 340 0.67 7.85 -7.61
C LEU A 340 1.13 6.64 -6.78
N THR A 341 0.26 6.05 -5.96
CA THR A 341 0.58 4.83 -5.19
C THR A 341 0.84 3.63 -6.10
N ASN A 342 0.17 3.56 -7.26
CA ASN A 342 0.40 2.53 -8.26
C ASN A 342 1.73 2.75 -9.00
N ILE A 343 2.09 4.02 -9.27
CA ILE A 343 3.42 4.37 -9.77
C ILE A 343 4.49 3.96 -8.76
N ASP A 344 4.29 4.20 -7.46
CA ASP A 344 5.20 3.75 -6.41
C ASP A 344 5.33 2.21 -6.36
N LYS A 345 4.21 1.49 -6.41
CA LYS A 345 4.19 0.02 -6.49
C LYS A 345 4.96 -0.50 -7.71
N SER A 346 4.97 0.24 -8.82
CA SER A 346 5.77 -0.12 -10.00
C SER A 346 7.30 0.00 -9.81
N PHE A 347 7.74 0.64 -8.73
CA PHE A 347 9.15 0.73 -8.32
C PHE A 347 9.47 -0.14 -7.11
N GLU A 348 8.70 -1.21 -6.88
CA GLU A 348 9.05 -2.20 -5.87
C GLU A 348 10.46 -2.76 -6.11
N GLY A 349 11.28 -2.80 -5.06
CA GLY A 349 12.68 -3.20 -5.12
C GLY A 349 13.66 -2.11 -5.55
N TYR A 350 13.21 -0.88 -5.82
CA TYR A 350 14.10 0.28 -5.99
C TYR A 350 14.22 1.07 -4.69
N PRO A 351 15.39 1.69 -4.40
CA PRO A 351 15.47 2.74 -3.40
C PRO A 351 14.75 4.00 -3.90
N VAL A 352 13.76 4.47 -3.14
CA VAL A 352 12.91 5.62 -3.50
C VAL A 352 13.00 6.71 -2.44
N ASP A 353 13.20 7.94 -2.91
CA ASP A 353 13.13 9.18 -2.13
C ASP A 353 11.89 9.97 -2.49
N VAL A 354 10.96 10.11 -1.54
CA VAL A 354 9.78 10.97 -1.70
C VAL A 354 10.12 12.39 -1.22
N HIS A 355 9.86 13.38 -2.07
CA HIS A 355 10.15 14.79 -1.80
C HIS A 355 8.95 15.46 -1.14
N HIS A 356 9.08 15.74 0.16
CA HIS A 356 8.09 16.46 0.96
C HIS A 356 8.69 17.75 1.54
N THR A 357 7.84 18.68 1.97
CA THR A 357 8.24 19.92 2.65
C THR A 357 7.68 19.90 4.05
N ASP A 358 8.55 19.95 5.07
CA ASP A 358 8.15 19.92 6.49
C ASP A 358 7.23 18.75 6.86
N GLY A 359 7.51 17.57 6.30
CA GLY A 359 6.67 16.40 6.48
C GLY A 359 5.32 16.45 5.78
N VAL A 360 5.15 17.33 4.80
CA VAL A 360 3.91 17.44 4.01
C VAL A 360 4.19 17.12 2.56
N LEU A 361 3.54 16.06 2.04
CA LEU A 361 3.53 15.81 0.60
C LEU A 361 2.50 16.74 -0.03
N LYS A 362 2.96 17.87 -0.55
CA LYS A 362 2.10 18.75 -1.36
C LYS A 362 2.02 18.21 -2.79
N ILE A 363 0.82 18.01 -3.32
CA ILE A 363 0.59 17.72 -4.75
C ILE A 363 -0.11 18.93 -5.35
N PRO A 364 0.65 19.95 -5.79
CA PRO A 364 0.05 21.17 -6.33
C PRO A 364 -0.26 21.03 -7.83
N PHE A 365 -1.16 21.86 -8.35
CA PHE A 365 -1.42 22.04 -9.81
C PHE A 365 -0.28 22.81 -10.50
N LYS A 366 0.95 22.45 -10.20
CA LYS A 366 2.16 23.02 -10.81
C LYS A 366 3.27 21.99 -10.80
N PRO A 367 4.27 22.13 -11.69
CA PRO A 367 5.40 21.23 -11.75
C PRO A 367 6.05 21.03 -10.39
N LYS A 368 6.01 19.79 -9.89
CA LYS A 368 6.68 19.43 -8.65
C LYS A 368 7.30 18.05 -8.78
N LYS A 369 8.57 17.94 -8.40
CA LYS A 369 9.23 16.63 -8.23
C LYS A 369 8.65 15.95 -6.99
N LEU A 370 7.98 14.83 -7.19
CA LEU A 370 7.37 14.02 -6.13
C LEU A 370 8.32 12.94 -5.64
N MET A 371 9.02 12.24 -6.53
CA MET A 371 9.89 11.12 -6.18
C MET A 371 11.20 11.12 -6.96
N THR A 372 12.27 10.62 -6.34
CA THR A 372 13.51 10.22 -7.00
C THR A 372 13.73 8.73 -6.74
N ILE A 373 13.75 7.95 -7.81
CA ILE A 373 13.99 6.51 -7.77
C ILE A 373 15.42 6.28 -8.21
N HIS A 374 16.18 5.58 -7.38
CA HIS A 374 17.58 5.35 -7.63
C HIS A 374 17.78 4.07 -8.45
N SER A 375 18.43 4.20 -9.61
CA SER A 375 18.77 3.05 -10.45
C SER A 375 20.23 3.08 -10.86
N MET A 376 20.75 1.91 -11.22
CA MET A 376 22.12 1.73 -11.72
C MET A 376 22.40 2.48 -13.04
N LYS A 377 21.35 2.79 -13.82
CA LYS A 377 21.47 3.53 -15.09
C LYS A 377 21.19 5.03 -14.93
N GLY A 378 21.19 5.52 -13.69
CA GLY A 378 20.84 6.88 -13.32
C GLY A 378 19.50 6.98 -12.59
N ASP A 379 19.23 8.14 -12.00
CA ASP A 379 17.99 8.36 -11.26
C ASP A 379 16.79 8.46 -12.21
N LEU A 380 15.62 7.99 -11.75
CA LEU A 380 14.34 8.30 -12.38
C LEU A 380 13.61 9.32 -11.51
N LEU A 381 13.04 10.35 -12.15
CA LEU A 381 12.41 11.46 -11.46
C LEU A 381 10.92 11.47 -11.79
N VAL A 382 10.06 11.36 -10.78
CA VAL A 382 8.60 11.47 -10.95
C VAL A 382 8.19 12.90 -10.64
N PHE A 383 7.59 13.55 -11.63
CA PHE A 383 7.02 14.89 -11.53
C PHE A 383 5.51 14.83 -11.69
N SER A 384 4.78 15.67 -10.95
CA SER A 384 3.38 15.96 -11.22
C SER A 384 3.23 17.22 -12.06
N GLU A 385 2.16 17.30 -12.85
CA GLU A 385 1.64 18.55 -13.44
C GLU A 385 2.68 19.32 -14.26
N MET A 386 3.48 18.60 -15.05
CA MET A 386 4.63 19.16 -15.77
C MET A 386 4.21 19.95 -17.01
N LEU A 387 4.15 21.27 -16.90
CA LEU A 387 3.87 22.17 -18.01
C LEU A 387 5.00 22.12 -19.06
N THR A 388 4.65 21.73 -20.29
CA THR A 388 5.61 21.54 -21.40
C THR A 388 5.16 22.25 -22.66
N ASP A 389 6.04 23.10 -23.21
CA ASP A 389 5.80 23.86 -24.44
C ASP A 389 5.79 22.99 -25.68
N VAL A 390 4.75 23.13 -26.50
CA VAL A 390 4.57 22.35 -27.73
C VAL A 390 3.64 23.07 -28.70
N LYS A 391 3.98 22.99 -29.99
CA LYS A 391 3.17 23.54 -31.09
C LYS A 391 2.51 22.41 -31.87
N GLY A 392 1.40 22.72 -32.54
CA GLY A 392 0.70 21.77 -33.41
C GLY A 392 -0.17 20.77 -32.66
N LEU A 393 -0.72 21.19 -31.51
CA LEU A 393 -1.66 20.40 -30.73
C LEU A 393 -2.98 20.22 -31.47
N GLN A 394 -3.59 19.04 -31.30
CA GLN A 394 -4.87 18.69 -31.90
C GLN A 394 -6.04 19.15 -31.03
N SER A 395 -5.89 19.10 -29.70
CA SER A 395 -6.96 19.52 -28.79
C SER A 395 -7.32 20.99 -28.99
N LYS A 396 -8.63 21.28 -29.06
CA LYS A 396 -9.12 22.67 -29.07
C LYS A 396 -8.87 23.40 -27.76
N LYS A 397 -8.66 22.66 -26.67
CA LYS A 397 -8.44 23.21 -25.32
C LYS A 397 -6.98 23.57 -25.07
N ARG A 398 -6.04 22.87 -25.71
CA ARG A 398 -4.59 23.05 -25.51
C ARG A 398 -3.99 23.70 -26.75
N LYS A 399 -3.34 24.86 -26.60
CA LYS A 399 -2.83 25.63 -27.75
C LYS A 399 -1.31 25.68 -27.82
N GLU A 400 -0.66 25.93 -26.68
CA GLU A 400 0.79 26.21 -26.64
C GLU A 400 1.54 25.30 -25.66
N HIS A 401 0.83 24.65 -24.74
CA HIS A 401 1.40 23.81 -23.71
C HIS A 401 0.54 22.57 -23.47
N VAL A 402 1.18 21.53 -22.95
CA VAL A 402 0.52 20.35 -22.37
C VAL A 402 0.94 20.19 -20.91
N GLN A 403 0.07 19.57 -20.12
CA GLN A 403 0.28 19.36 -18.69
C GLN A 403 -0.34 18.01 -18.31
N PRO A 404 0.44 16.91 -18.42
CA PRO A 404 0.01 15.60 -17.95
C PRO A 404 0.05 15.53 -16.42
N ASP A 405 -0.79 14.67 -15.84
CA ASP A 405 -0.84 14.45 -14.39
C ASP A 405 0.53 14.00 -13.84
N TYR A 406 1.20 13.06 -14.51
CA TYR A 406 2.54 12.61 -14.13
C TYR A 406 3.50 12.45 -15.31
N VAL A 407 4.78 12.76 -15.09
CA VAL A 407 5.88 12.47 -16.01
C VAL A 407 7.04 11.84 -15.25
N ILE A 408 7.60 10.79 -15.83
CA ILE A 408 8.77 10.09 -15.30
C ILE A 408 9.93 10.35 -16.23
N PHE A 409 10.97 11.01 -15.73
CA PHE A 409 12.16 11.37 -16.47
C PHE A 409 13.37 10.52 -16.08
N LYS A 410 14.34 10.41 -16.99
CA LYS A 410 15.66 9.86 -16.72
C LYS A 410 16.66 10.98 -16.42
N ASN A 411 17.32 10.92 -15.26
CA ASN A 411 18.36 11.84 -14.77
C ASN A 411 17.95 13.30 -14.56
N ASP A 412 17.26 13.93 -15.51
CA ASP A 412 16.89 15.34 -15.49
C ASP A 412 15.49 15.56 -16.10
N ASN A 413 14.84 16.69 -15.84
CA ASN A 413 13.47 16.98 -16.23
C ASN A 413 13.30 17.52 -17.66
N ASN A 414 14.25 17.21 -18.55
CA ASN A 414 14.15 17.58 -19.96
C ASN A 414 13.14 16.69 -20.68
N LYS A 415 12.27 17.28 -21.50
CA LYS A 415 11.28 16.53 -22.30
C LYS A 415 11.88 15.43 -23.18
N GLU A 416 13.14 15.56 -23.58
CA GLU A 416 13.86 14.54 -24.36
C GLU A 416 14.27 13.32 -23.54
N ASP A 417 14.32 13.47 -22.22
CA ASP A 417 14.63 12.43 -21.24
C ASP A 417 13.36 11.86 -20.56
N ALA A 418 12.17 12.31 -21.00
CA ALA A 418 10.91 11.75 -20.55
C ALA A 418 10.79 10.30 -21.02
N LEU A 419 10.64 9.39 -20.05
CA LEU A 419 10.50 7.96 -20.28
C LEU A 419 9.02 7.57 -20.37
N VAL A 420 8.21 8.07 -19.44
CA VAL A 420 6.78 7.77 -19.35
C VAL A 420 6.00 9.04 -19.05
N VAL A 421 4.88 9.22 -19.74
CA VAL A 421 3.88 10.27 -19.48
C VAL A 421 2.59 9.57 -19.11
N ILE A 422 1.97 9.96 -18.01
CA ILE A 422 0.75 9.34 -17.49
C ILE A 422 -0.32 10.41 -17.34
N GLU A 423 -1.44 10.19 -18.02
CA GLU A 423 -2.67 10.98 -17.87
C GLU A 423 -3.69 10.17 -17.09
N VAL A 424 -4.30 10.77 -16.07
CA VAL A 424 -5.26 10.13 -15.19
C VAL A 424 -6.65 10.72 -15.40
N LYS A 425 -7.59 9.84 -15.74
CA LYS A 425 -8.99 10.18 -15.99
C LYS A 425 -9.91 9.37 -15.09
N GLN A 426 -11.05 9.94 -14.69
CA GLN A 426 -12.08 9.22 -13.95
C GLN A 426 -13.43 9.39 -14.66
N TYR A 427 -13.53 8.96 -15.93
CA TYR A 427 -14.79 8.99 -16.69
C TYR A 427 -15.40 7.58 -16.77
N ARG A 428 -16.72 7.48 -16.63
CA ARG A 428 -17.48 6.25 -16.93
C ARG A 428 -17.38 5.84 -18.39
N THR A 429 -17.77 6.75 -19.27
CA THR A 429 -17.80 6.51 -20.71
C THR A 429 -16.65 7.27 -21.34
N PRO A 430 -15.73 6.58 -22.02
CA PRO A 430 -14.55 7.21 -22.59
C PRO A 430 -14.98 8.18 -23.69
N SER A 431 -14.47 9.41 -23.64
CA SER A 431 -14.58 10.31 -24.77
C SER A 431 -13.43 9.99 -25.73
N ASN A 432 -13.71 9.15 -26.73
CA ASN A 432 -12.67 8.69 -27.67
C ASN A 432 -11.92 9.85 -28.33
N SER A 433 -12.61 10.94 -28.65
CA SER A 433 -11.99 12.15 -29.16
C SER A 433 -11.07 12.80 -28.11
N ASN A 434 -11.56 13.04 -26.88
CA ASN A 434 -10.76 13.73 -25.88
C ASN A 434 -9.56 12.89 -25.42
N PHE A 435 -9.74 11.57 -25.29
CA PHE A 435 -8.69 10.64 -24.89
C PHE A 435 -7.66 10.48 -26.01
N GLY A 436 -8.11 10.31 -27.25
CA GLY A 436 -7.24 10.22 -28.42
C GLY A 436 -6.46 11.52 -28.65
N ASP A 437 -7.12 12.67 -28.53
CA ASP A 437 -6.48 13.99 -28.62
C ASP A 437 -5.43 14.15 -27.52
N ALA A 438 -5.75 13.77 -26.28
CA ALA A 438 -4.80 13.87 -25.17
C ALA A 438 -3.56 12.99 -25.39
N ILE A 439 -3.75 11.72 -25.75
CA ILE A 439 -2.66 10.78 -26.03
C ILE A 439 -1.79 11.33 -27.16
N LYS A 440 -2.39 11.84 -28.23
CA LYS A 440 -1.66 12.40 -29.36
C LYS A 440 -0.89 13.65 -28.97
N ASP A 441 -1.51 14.59 -28.26
CA ASP A 441 -0.89 15.83 -27.81
C ASP A 441 0.34 15.56 -26.94
N TYR A 442 0.23 14.64 -25.98
CA TYR A 442 1.37 14.21 -25.15
C TYR A 442 2.44 13.49 -25.97
N SER A 443 2.02 12.68 -26.95
CA SER A 443 2.93 11.97 -27.85
C SER A 443 3.73 12.91 -28.76
N ILE A 444 3.18 14.08 -29.08
CA ILE A 444 3.87 15.14 -29.83
C ILE A 444 4.82 15.90 -28.89
N ALA A 445 4.36 16.25 -27.69
CA ALA A 445 5.16 16.99 -26.71
C ALA A 445 6.38 16.21 -26.20
N PHE A 446 6.21 14.90 -25.99
CA PHE A 446 7.21 13.98 -25.46
C PHE A 446 7.50 12.89 -26.51
N SER A 447 8.25 13.26 -27.54
CA SER A 447 8.43 12.45 -28.76
C SER A 447 9.02 11.05 -28.53
N LYS A 448 9.80 10.86 -27.45
CA LYS A 448 10.45 9.59 -27.08
C LYS A 448 9.76 8.85 -25.93
N ALA A 449 8.83 9.48 -25.23
CA ALA A 449 8.20 8.91 -24.06
C ALA A 449 7.11 7.90 -24.45
N TYR A 450 6.92 6.91 -23.58
CA TYR A 450 5.74 6.07 -23.57
C TYR A 450 4.58 6.85 -22.94
N VAL A 451 3.45 6.98 -23.63
CA VAL A 451 2.28 7.72 -23.14
C VAL A 451 1.21 6.73 -22.69
N ILE A 452 0.81 6.84 -21.44
CA ILE A 452 -0.22 5.99 -20.84
C ILE A 452 -1.39 6.88 -20.40
N LEU A 453 -2.60 6.50 -20.84
CA LEU A 453 -3.83 7.04 -20.27
C LEU A 453 -4.44 6.00 -19.33
N VAL A 454 -4.70 6.39 -18.10
CA VAL A 454 -5.31 5.53 -17.08
C VAL A 454 -6.69 6.08 -16.76
N ASN A 455 -7.72 5.25 -16.91
CA ASN A 455 -9.10 5.64 -16.63
C ASN A 455 -9.73 4.72 -15.60
N TYR A 456 -10.47 5.29 -14.65
CA TYR A 456 -11.24 4.52 -13.65
C TYR A 456 -12.32 3.66 -14.31
N GLY A 457 -13.07 4.24 -15.27
CA GLY A 457 -14.06 3.52 -16.05
C GLY A 457 -13.47 2.80 -17.26
N ARG A 458 -14.33 2.10 -18.00
CA ARG A 458 -13.95 1.34 -19.19
C ARG A 458 -13.35 2.20 -20.30
N MET A 459 -12.47 1.59 -21.10
CA MET A 459 -11.95 2.18 -22.33
C MET A 459 -12.69 1.67 -23.57
N SER A 460 -12.83 2.51 -24.59
CA SER A 460 -13.50 2.11 -25.82
C SER A 460 -12.57 1.27 -26.68
N ASN A 461 -13.08 0.16 -27.21
CA ASN A 461 -12.39 -0.63 -28.23
C ASN A 461 -12.15 0.17 -29.52
N SER A 462 -12.89 1.25 -29.73
CA SER A 462 -12.73 2.16 -30.88
C SER A 462 -11.81 3.36 -30.61
N LEU A 463 -11.16 3.42 -29.43
CA LEU A 463 -10.14 4.44 -29.20
C LEU A 463 -8.96 4.20 -30.13
N VAL A 464 -8.68 5.16 -31.00
CA VAL A 464 -7.52 5.13 -31.89
C VAL A 464 -6.33 5.74 -31.17
N LEU A 465 -5.27 4.94 -30.99
CA LEU A 465 -4.00 5.40 -30.44
C LEU A 465 -3.18 6.07 -31.54
N TYR A 466 -2.42 7.12 -31.19
CA TYR A 466 -1.59 7.83 -32.17
C TYR A 466 -0.41 6.99 -32.65
N ASP A 467 0.20 6.23 -31.74
CA ASP A 467 1.28 5.28 -32.01
C ASP A 467 1.16 4.09 -31.05
N GLU A 468 0.67 2.95 -31.55
CA GLU A 468 0.42 1.74 -30.74
C GLU A 468 1.67 1.15 -30.07
N ASN A 469 2.88 1.47 -30.56
CA ASN A 469 4.11 0.95 -29.97
C ASN A 469 4.49 1.69 -28.68
N ARG A 470 4.10 2.96 -28.56
CA ARG A 470 4.46 3.82 -27.42
C ARG A 470 3.26 4.40 -26.69
N ASN A 471 2.04 4.14 -27.14
CA ASN A 471 0.84 4.60 -26.50
C ASN A 471 0.05 3.42 -25.96
N LYS A 472 -0.50 3.58 -24.76
CA LYS A 472 -1.42 2.61 -24.19
C LYS A 472 -2.50 3.32 -23.41
N ALA A 473 -3.68 2.72 -23.39
CA ALA A 473 -4.76 3.18 -22.53
C ALA A 473 -5.28 2.00 -21.70
N TYR A 474 -5.45 2.24 -20.41
CA TYR A 474 -5.98 1.29 -19.44
C TYR A 474 -7.30 1.85 -18.92
N GLY A 475 -8.36 1.04 -19.01
CA GLY A 475 -9.64 1.31 -18.35
C GLY A 475 -9.80 0.40 -17.16
N GLU A 476 -10.83 0.66 -16.37
CA GLU A 476 -11.19 -0.19 -15.23
C GLU A 476 -10.05 -0.27 -14.21
N VAL A 477 -9.22 0.77 -14.12
CA VAL A 477 -8.13 0.83 -13.15
C VAL A 477 -8.69 1.32 -11.83
N TYR A 478 -8.95 0.39 -10.93
CA TYR A 478 -9.43 0.64 -9.57
C TYR A 478 -8.83 -0.43 -8.65
N PRO A 479 -8.88 -0.26 -7.30
CA PRO A 479 -8.27 -1.21 -6.39
C PRO A 479 -8.70 -2.65 -6.63
N GLU A 480 -7.73 -3.56 -6.63
CA GLU A 480 -7.88 -5.01 -6.84
C GLU A 480 -8.37 -5.44 -8.23
N SER A 481 -8.46 -4.51 -9.20
CA SER A 481 -8.80 -4.88 -10.57
C SER A 481 -7.60 -5.49 -11.31
N ASP A 482 -7.86 -6.43 -12.23
CA ASP A 482 -6.83 -6.96 -13.12
C ASP A 482 -6.12 -5.85 -13.91
N ALA A 483 -6.86 -4.80 -14.28
CA ALA A 483 -6.31 -3.65 -15.00
C ALA A 483 -5.31 -2.85 -14.16
N GLN A 484 -5.49 -2.78 -12.84
CA GLN A 484 -4.50 -2.20 -11.91
C GLN A 484 -3.18 -2.97 -11.98
N GLY A 485 -3.23 -4.30 -11.85
CA GLY A 485 -2.05 -5.16 -11.96
C GLY A 485 -1.35 -4.99 -13.31
N ASN A 486 -2.11 -5.06 -14.41
CA ASN A 486 -1.60 -4.86 -15.76
C ASN A 486 -0.95 -3.48 -15.99
N PHE A 487 -1.50 -2.43 -15.36
CA PHE A 487 -0.91 -1.09 -15.41
C PHE A 487 0.43 -1.03 -14.67
N ILE A 488 0.49 -1.57 -13.45
CA ILE A 488 1.73 -1.64 -12.65
C ILE A 488 2.81 -2.45 -13.38
N GLU A 489 2.47 -3.64 -13.88
CA GLU A 489 3.39 -4.49 -14.63
C GLU A 489 3.92 -3.80 -15.89
N LYS A 490 3.05 -3.06 -16.60
CA LYS A 490 3.48 -2.32 -17.78
C LYS A 490 4.50 -1.25 -17.42
N LEU A 491 4.27 -0.50 -16.35
CA LEU A 491 5.24 0.47 -15.86
C LEU A 491 6.58 -0.19 -15.53
N GLN A 492 6.58 -1.30 -14.80
CA GLN A 492 7.79 -2.06 -14.46
C GLN A 492 8.60 -2.48 -15.69
N GLN A 493 7.94 -2.82 -16.80
CA GLN A 493 8.59 -3.18 -18.07
C GLN A 493 9.27 -1.99 -18.78
N LEU A 494 8.82 -0.76 -18.50
CA LEU A 494 9.35 0.45 -19.15
C LEU A 494 10.61 0.98 -18.45
N TYR A 495 10.85 0.58 -17.20
CA TYR A 495 12.01 1.03 -16.44
C TYR A 495 13.22 0.11 -16.60
N PRO A 496 14.45 0.63 -16.47
CA PRO A 496 15.62 -0.23 -16.33
C PRO A 496 15.47 -1.06 -15.07
N LYS A 497 15.42 -2.40 -15.20
CA LYS A 497 15.29 -3.33 -14.06
C LYS A 497 16.12 -2.88 -12.85
N SER A 498 15.51 -2.92 -11.66
CA SER A 498 16.25 -2.77 -10.41
C SER A 498 17.22 -3.95 -10.32
N VAL A 499 18.48 -3.68 -10.64
CA VAL A 499 19.56 -4.63 -10.38
C VAL A 499 20.06 -4.44 -8.95
N LEU A 500 19.58 -3.42 -8.21
CA LEU A 500 19.88 -3.30 -6.80
C LEU A 500 19.21 -4.48 -6.10
N PRO A 501 19.98 -5.46 -5.60
CA PRO A 501 19.42 -6.53 -4.83
C PRO A 501 18.75 -5.88 -3.62
N ASN A 502 17.60 -6.41 -3.18
CA ASN A 502 16.83 -6.00 -1.99
C ASN A 502 17.65 -5.96 -0.65
N PHE A 503 18.97 -6.04 -0.72
CA PHE A 503 19.93 -6.23 0.37
C PHE A 503 20.63 -4.94 0.82
N ILE A 504 20.55 -3.83 0.07
CA ILE A 504 21.14 -2.54 0.50
C ILE A 504 20.01 -1.61 0.99
N PRO A 505 19.90 -1.33 2.30
CA PRO A 505 18.95 -0.35 2.82
C PRO A 505 19.14 1.02 2.14
N LEU A 506 18.05 1.73 1.84
CA LEU A 506 18.09 3.06 1.19
C LEU A 506 19.08 4.04 1.85
N LYS A 507 19.13 4.05 3.19
CA LYS A 507 20.08 4.87 3.95
C LYS A 507 21.54 4.54 3.57
N LEU A 508 21.84 3.25 3.48
CA LEU A 508 23.16 2.73 3.11
C LEU A 508 23.52 3.13 1.69
N TYR A 509 22.58 2.98 0.76
CA TYR A 509 22.73 3.41 -0.63
C TYR A 509 23.08 4.90 -0.73
N LYS A 510 22.37 5.77 0.01
CA LYS A 510 22.67 7.22 0.04
C LYS A 510 24.07 7.53 0.57
N GLU A 511 24.48 6.85 1.64
CA GLU A 511 25.82 7.04 2.21
C GLU A 511 26.92 6.63 1.22
N ILE A 512 26.74 5.49 0.54
CA ILE A 512 27.64 5.02 -0.51
C ILE A 512 27.70 6.02 -1.66
N ARG A 513 26.55 6.46 -2.18
CA ARG A 513 26.47 7.38 -3.32
C ARG A 513 27.12 8.72 -3.04
N ASN A 514 26.98 9.24 -1.81
CA ASN A 514 27.59 10.51 -1.42
C ASN A 514 29.08 10.37 -1.10
N TYR A 515 29.57 9.15 -0.87
CA TYR A 515 30.98 8.88 -0.69
C TYR A 515 31.65 8.79 -2.07
N GLU A 516 32.45 9.80 -2.45
CA GLU A 516 33.28 9.79 -3.66
C GLU A 516 34.39 8.71 -3.54
N ALA A 517 34.01 7.43 -3.60
CA ALA A 517 34.94 6.33 -3.58
C ALA A 517 35.80 6.40 -4.84
N LYS A 518 37.12 6.25 -4.66
CA LYS A 518 38.10 6.18 -5.75
C LYS A 518 38.94 4.92 -5.65
N ASN A 519 39.20 4.47 -4.43
CA ASN A 519 40.09 3.35 -4.17
C ASN A 519 39.36 2.37 -3.25
N ILE A 520 39.13 1.15 -3.73
CA ILE A 520 38.42 0.12 -2.97
C ILE A 520 39.41 -0.98 -2.59
N ILE A 521 39.40 -1.37 -1.33
CA ILE A 521 40.15 -2.53 -0.83
C ILE A 521 39.13 -3.53 -0.31
N VAL A 522 39.13 -4.74 -0.88
CA VAL A 522 38.24 -5.83 -0.50
C VAL A 522 39.06 -6.93 0.15
N ASP A 523 38.76 -7.20 1.41
CA ASP A 523 39.27 -8.35 2.13
C ASP A 523 38.72 -9.65 1.51
N ILE A 524 39.60 -10.57 1.17
CA ILE A 524 39.28 -11.90 0.67
C ILE A 524 39.93 -13.00 1.52
N SER A 525 40.15 -12.71 2.81
CA SER A 525 40.64 -13.68 3.78
C SER A 525 39.62 -14.80 4.07
N HIS A 526 40.06 -15.85 4.75
CA HIS A 526 39.25 -17.03 5.01
C HIS A 526 38.05 -16.73 5.93
N SER A 527 38.11 -15.72 6.80
CA SER A 527 36.94 -15.33 7.61
C SER A 527 35.80 -14.81 6.73
N MET A 528 36.14 -14.19 5.59
CA MET A 528 35.19 -13.82 4.55
C MET A 528 34.55 -15.03 3.86
N SER A 529 35.05 -16.26 4.03
CA SER A 529 34.45 -17.47 3.42
C SER A 529 33.11 -17.88 4.05
N SER A 530 32.85 -17.42 5.29
CA SER A 530 31.53 -17.56 5.92
C SER A 530 30.45 -16.75 5.19
N TYR A 531 30.88 -15.83 4.33
CA TYR A 531 30.07 -15.10 3.38
C TYR A 531 30.41 -15.72 2.03
N ASP A 532 29.53 -16.60 1.53
CA ASP A 532 29.70 -17.30 0.26
C ASP A 532 30.39 -16.39 -0.78
N PRO A 533 31.40 -16.85 -1.54
CA PRO A 533 32.08 -16.00 -2.53
C PRO A 533 31.12 -15.35 -3.54
N GLY A 534 29.88 -15.85 -3.68
CA GLY A 534 28.73 -15.21 -4.36
C GLY A 534 27.75 -14.45 -3.45
N SER A 535 28.19 -13.88 -2.32
CA SER A 535 27.36 -13.09 -1.41
C SER A 535 26.72 -11.95 -2.21
N LYS A 536 25.43 -12.12 -2.54
CA LYS A 536 24.61 -11.16 -3.29
C LYS A 536 24.72 -9.74 -2.71
N THR A 537 24.98 -9.63 -1.40
CA THR A 537 25.22 -8.36 -0.71
C THR A 537 26.54 -7.70 -1.10
N LEU A 538 27.66 -8.44 -1.14
CA LEU A 538 28.95 -7.88 -1.55
C LEU A 538 28.93 -7.49 -3.04
N GLU A 539 28.37 -8.36 -3.88
CA GLU A 539 28.14 -8.08 -5.30
C GLU A 539 27.31 -6.81 -5.48
N ALA A 540 26.16 -6.73 -4.80
CA ALA A 540 25.28 -5.55 -4.81
C ALA A 540 26.04 -4.27 -4.52
N VAL A 541 26.86 -4.28 -3.47
CA VAL A 541 27.57 -3.12 -2.96
C VAL A 541 28.64 -2.68 -3.95
N LEU A 542 29.44 -3.62 -4.45
CA LEU A 542 30.47 -3.34 -5.45
C LEU A 542 29.87 -2.81 -6.75
N GLN A 543 28.79 -3.43 -7.25
CA GLN A 543 28.09 -2.94 -8.42
C GLN A 543 27.54 -1.52 -8.19
N THR A 544 26.91 -1.28 -7.04
CA THR A 544 26.43 0.06 -6.64
C THR A 544 27.54 1.10 -6.63
N LEU A 545 28.72 0.75 -6.11
CA LEU A 545 29.89 1.64 -6.09
C LEU A 545 30.38 1.95 -7.50
N LEU A 546 30.47 0.96 -8.38
CA LEU A 546 30.88 1.17 -9.77
C LEU A 546 29.89 2.03 -10.57
N SER A 547 28.59 1.95 -10.28
CA SER A 547 27.59 2.76 -10.98
C SER A 547 27.50 4.19 -10.47
N CYS A 548 27.81 4.41 -9.20
CA CYS A 548 27.65 5.71 -8.54
C CYS A 548 28.94 6.53 -8.48
N SER A 549 30.12 5.94 -8.72
CA SER A 549 31.41 6.62 -8.56
C SER A 549 32.42 6.21 -9.63
N GLN A 550 33.30 7.14 -10.01
CA GLN A 550 34.46 6.84 -10.84
C GLN A 550 35.54 6.18 -9.97
N ILE A 551 35.54 4.84 -9.96
CA ILE A 551 36.52 4.06 -9.20
C ILE A 551 37.83 4.00 -10.00
N ASP A 552 38.92 4.50 -9.40
CA ASP A 552 40.26 4.47 -9.98
C ASP A 552 40.88 3.07 -9.80
N THR A 553 40.74 2.47 -8.60
CA THR A 553 41.29 1.14 -8.30
C THR A 553 40.41 0.27 -7.39
N VAL A 554 40.41 -1.04 -7.64
CA VAL A 554 39.95 -2.09 -6.70
C VAL A 554 41.12 -3.03 -6.40
N LYS A 555 41.32 -3.38 -5.13
CA LYS A 555 42.34 -4.34 -4.70
C LYS A 555 41.68 -5.47 -3.90
N ALA A 556 41.94 -6.71 -4.29
CA ALA A 556 41.60 -7.88 -3.50
C ALA A 556 42.81 -8.24 -2.62
N VAL A 557 42.61 -8.26 -1.30
CA VAL A 557 43.70 -8.39 -0.33
C VAL A 557 43.42 -9.48 0.70
N ASP A 558 44.46 -10.20 1.08
CA ASP A 558 44.53 -11.05 2.28
C ASP A 558 45.83 -10.69 3.03
N SER A 559 46.70 -11.64 3.37
CA SER A 559 48.10 -11.32 3.74
C SER A 559 48.94 -10.69 2.64
N ILE A 560 48.52 -10.79 1.37
CA ILE A 560 49.15 -10.18 0.20
C ILE A 560 48.10 -9.50 -0.68
N VAL A 561 48.55 -8.65 -1.61
CA VAL A 561 47.66 -8.16 -2.67
C VAL A 561 47.54 -9.25 -3.72
N ARG A 562 46.36 -9.86 -3.83
CA ARG A 562 46.11 -10.96 -4.77
C ARG A 562 45.91 -10.45 -6.19
N LYS A 563 45.14 -9.37 -6.32
CA LYS A 563 44.88 -8.74 -7.62
C LYS A 563 44.53 -7.26 -7.45
N ILE A 564 44.84 -6.49 -8.50
CA ILE A 564 44.52 -5.07 -8.63
C ILE A 564 43.83 -4.88 -9.98
N TRP A 565 42.69 -4.19 -9.96
CA TRP A 565 42.00 -3.73 -11.15
C TRP A 565 42.06 -2.20 -11.21
N HIS A 566 42.36 -1.66 -12.39
CA HIS A 566 42.42 -0.23 -12.65
C HIS A 566 41.24 0.16 -13.54
N ASN A 567 40.44 1.15 -13.11
CA ASN A 567 39.16 1.48 -13.74
C ASN A 567 38.24 0.24 -13.90
N PRO A 568 37.90 -0.43 -12.79
CA PRO A 568 37.17 -1.69 -12.81
C PRO A 568 35.80 -1.60 -13.50
N SER A 569 35.45 -2.68 -14.19
CA SER A 569 34.17 -2.97 -14.83
C SER A 569 33.33 -3.94 -13.99
N THR A 570 32.10 -4.21 -14.42
CA THR A 570 31.23 -5.19 -13.76
C THR A 570 31.81 -6.61 -13.87
N GLU A 571 32.46 -6.95 -14.97
CA GLU A 571 33.13 -8.23 -15.19
C GLU A 571 34.26 -8.47 -14.17
N ASP A 572 34.97 -7.40 -13.79
CA ASP A 572 36.03 -7.46 -12.78
C ASP A 572 35.49 -7.78 -11.38
N ILE A 573 34.22 -7.42 -11.09
CA ILE A 573 33.57 -7.81 -9.83
C ILE A 573 33.36 -9.33 -9.79
N PHE A 574 32.86 -9.94 -10.86
CA PHE A 574 32.65 -11.38 -10.88
C PHE A 574 33.97 -12.13 -10.70
N GLU A 575 35.03 -11.66 -11.36
CA GLU A 575 36.36 -12.24 -11.16
C GLU A 575 36.86 -12.07 -9.72
N LEU A 576 36.65 -10.91 -9.09
CA LEU A 576 37.00 -10.68 -7.69
C LEU A 576 36.28 -11.66 -6.76
N LEU A 577 34.99 -11.90 -7.02
CA LEU A 577 34.15 -12.79 -6.23
C LEU A 577 34.61 -14.26 -6.37
N ASP A 578 35.09 -14.65 -7.56
CA ASP A 578 35.61 -15.99 -7.86
C ASP A 578 37.04 -16.26 -7.34
N LEU A 579 37.75 -15.25 -6.81
CA LEU A 579 39.09 -15.45 -6.26
C LEU A 579 39.10 -16.39 -5.06
N GLU A 580 40.07 -17.32 -5.06
CA GLU A 580 40.34 -18.18 -3.91
C GLU A 580 40.65 -17.35 -2.65
N LYS A 581 40.00 -17.72 -1.54
CA LYS A 581 40.16 -17.02 -0.27
C LYS A 581 41.50 -17.33 0.39
N GLY A 582 42.12 -16.32 0.97
CA GLY A 582 43.41 -16.40 1.63
C GLY A 582 43.37 -17.00 3.03
N ASN A 583 44.39 -17.75 3.44
CA ASN A 583 44.44 -18.35 4.79
C ASN A 583 44.74 -17.36 5.94
N SER A 584 44.98 -16.09 5.65
CA SER A 584 45.44 -15.10 6.63
C SER A 584 44.63 -13.81 6.53
N THR A 585 44.41 -13.16 7.68
CA THR A 585 43.57 -11.97 7.82
C THR A 585 44.37 -10.66 7.94
N ARG A 586 45.71 -10.71 7.82
CA ARG A 586 46.61 -9.55 8.04
C ARG A 586 46.68 -8.54 6.88
N PHE A 587 45.54 -8.14 6.32
CA PHE A 587 45.55 -7.21 5.20
C PHE A 587 45.82 -5.75 5.60
N THR A 588 45.76 -5.42 6.90
CA THR A 588 45.99 -4.05 7.38
C THR A 588 47.39 -3.53 7.07
N GLU A 589 48.39 -4.41 6.99
CA GLU A 589 49.76 -4.08 6.58
C GLU A 589 49.86 -3.63 5.11
N LEU A 590 48.84 -3.93 4.30
CA LEU A 590 48.74 -3.61 2.88
C LEU A 590 47.94 -2.33 2.61
N LEU A 591 47.35 -1.74 3.66
CA LEU A 591 46.65 -0.46 3.53
C LEU A 591 47.64 0.65 3.17
N PRO A 592 47.23 1.67 2.41
CA PRO A 592 48.09 2.78 2.05
C PRO A 592 48.67 3.46 3.30
N LYS A 593 49.98 3.68 3.35
CA LYS A 593 50.62 4.41 4.46
C LYS A 593 50.51 5.93 4.30
N GLU A 594 50.00 6.38 3.16
CA GLU A 594 49.80 7.78 2.83
C GLU A 594 48.30 8.05 2.65
N PHE A 595 47.91 9.29 2.91
CA PHE A 595 46.54 9.74 2.75
C PHE A 595 46.01 9.42 1.35
N THR A 596 44.91 8.66 1.28
CA THR A 596 44.28 8.25 0.03
C THR A 596 42.85 8.77 -0.01
N LYS A 597 42.59 9.77 -0.86
CA LYS A 597 41.24 10.32 -1.03
C LYS A 597 40.30 9.22 -1.54
N GLY A 598 39.11 9.12 -0.93
CA GLY A 598 38.05 8.20 -1.36
C GLY A 598 38.37 6.73 -1.14
N LEU A 599 39.12 6.40 -0.08
CA LEU A 599 39.44 5.01 0.29
C LEU A 599 38.23 4.31 0.90
N LEU A 600 37.71 3.27 0.27
CA LEU A 600 36.70 2.37 0.82
C LEU A 600 37.38 1.06 1.19
N ILE A 601 37.08 0.53 2.37
CA ILE A 601 37.55 -0.79 2.79
C ILE A 601 36.33 -1.67 3.06
N ILE A 602 36.29 -2.85 2.46
CA ILE A 602 35.23 -3.85 2.64
C ILE A 602 35.83 -5.08 3.31
N THR A 603 35.25 -5.50 4.43
CA THR A 603 35.73 -6.64 5.25
C THR A 603 34.59 -7.20 6.11
N ASP A 604 34.87 -8.18 6.96
CA ASP A 604 33.98 -8.72 7.96
C ASP A 604 34.29 -8.16 9.37
N GLU A 605 33.63 -8.68 10.40
CA GLU A 605 33.89 -8.26 11.78
C GLU A 605 35.35 -8.43 12.21
N ASP A 606 36.02 -9.49 11.75
CA ASP A 606 37.39 -9.79 12.18
C ASP A 606 38.39 -8.83 11.54
N GLY A 607 38.24 -8.52 10.26
CA GLY A 607 39.06 -7.48 9.63
C GLY A 607 38.72 -6.08 10.12
N SER A 608 37.46 -5.79 10.46
CA SER A 608 37.07 -4.53 11.10
C SER A 608 37.84 -4.29 12.41
N ARG A 609 38.00 -5.33 13.25
CA ARG A 609 38.77 -5.24 14.51
C ARG A 609 40.24 -4.93 14.26
N GLN A 610 40.83 -5.50 13.22
CA GLN A 610 42.24 -5.25 12.88
C GLN A 610 42.47 -3.80 12.39
N ILE A 611 41.51 -3.29 11.62
CA ILE A 611 41.52 -1.92 11.09
C ILE A 611 41.41 -0.86 12.19
N GLU A 612 40.92 -1.19 13.39
CA GLU A 612 40.78 -0.20 14.48
C GLU A 612 42.09 0.51 14.84
N SER A 613 43.24 -0.09 14.53
CA SER A 613 44.58 0.48 14.73
C SER A 613 45.07 1.39 13.60
N TYR A 614 44.42 1.37 12.43
CA TYR A 614 44.85 2.10 11.24
C TYR A 614 44.46 3.58 11.32
N ARG A 615 45.44 4.47 11.14
CA ARG A 615 45.31 5.93 11.33
C ARG A 615 45.82 6.76 10.14
N ASP A 616 46.40 6.13 9.13
CA ASP A 616 47.16 6.84 8.09
C ASP A 616 46.27 7.50 7.01
N SER A 617 44.99 7.11 6.92
CA SER A 617 44.02 7.71 5.99
C SER A 617 42.61 7.77 6.59
N TYR A 618 41.73 8.62 6.01
CA TYR A 618 40.29 8.40 6.16
C TYR A 618 39.87 7.28 5.24
N TYR A 619 38.90 6.54 5.72
CA TYR A 619 38.24 5.53 4.93
C TYR A 619 36.79 5.39 5.37
N LEU A 620 35.98 4.97 4.41
CA LEU A 620 34.68 4.40 4.68
C LEU A 620 34.88 2.90 4.88
N LEU A 621 34.53 2.41 6.06
CA LEU A 621 34.60 0.99 6.39
C LEU A 621 33.23 0.36 6.19
N PHE A 622 33.20 -0.66 5.34
CA PHE A 622 32.04 -1.49 5.06
C PHE A 622 32.26 -2.87 5.67
N VAL A 623 31.45 -3.23 6.66
CA VAL A 623 31.58 -4.48 7.40
C VAL A 623 30.40 -5.39 7.09
N LEU A 624 30.68 -6.57 6.57
CA LEU A 624 29.69 -7.64 6.33
C LEU A 624 29.47 -8.40 7.64
N ASN A 625 28.20 -8.49 8.08
CA ASN A 625 27.77 -9.13 9.33
C ASN A 625 26.69 -10.21 9.02
N GLY A 626 27.13 -11.44 8.78
CA GLY A 626 26.31 -12.53 8.21
C GLY A 626 25.66 -12.24 6.83
N GLU A 627 24.75 -13.14 6.41
CA GLU A 627 24.04 -13.04 5.12
C GLU A 627 23.11 -11.82 4.99
N LYS A 628 22.70 -11.21 6.12
CA LYS A 628 21.56 -10.27 6.15
C LYS A 628 21.86 -8.89 6.72
N SER A 629 23.08 -8.64 7.21
CA SER A 629 23.37 -7.32 7.77
C SER A 629 24.71 -6.76 7.34
N VAL A 630 24.71 -5.45 7.19
CA VAL A 630 25.87 -4.65 6.83
C VAL A 630 25.95 -3.53 7.84
N SER A 631 27.16 -3.21 8.30
CA SER A 631 27.41 -1.97 9.02
C SER A 631 28.43 -1.11 8.29
N ILE A 632 28.14 0.20 8.22
CA ILE A 632 29.05 1.22 7.73
C ILE A 632 29.56 2.03 8.90
N SER A 633 30.86 2.34 8.88
CA SER A 633 31.41 3.36 9.76
C SER A 633 32.44 4.22 9.03
N PHE A 634 32.35 5.53 9.22
CA PHE A 634 33.43 6.44 8.86
C PHE A 634 34.44 6.47 10.00
N LYS A 635 35.73 6.31 9.68
CA LYS A 635 36.81 6.31 10.68
C LYS A 635 37.80 7.44 10.42
N ASN A 636 38.40 7.92 11.51
CA ASN A 636 39.41 8.98 11.55
C ASN A 636 38.96 10.40 11.12
N LEU A 637 37.65 10.65 10.96
CA LEU A 637 37.12 12.00 10.62
C LEU A 637 37.41 13.07 11.69
N GLU A 638 37.47 12.71 12.97
CA GLU A 638 37.62 13.68 14.08
C GLU A 638 38.94 14.45 14.08
N LEU A 639 39.99 13.91 13.47
CA LEU A 639 41.29 14.56 13.41
C LEU A 639 41.30 15.78 12.47
N PHE A 640 40.23 15.99 11.68
CA PHE A 640 40.18 17.02 10.63
C PHE A 640 38.78 17.65 10.51
N ASN A 641 38.31 18.31 11.57
CA ASN A 641 37.31 19.40 11.60
C ASN A 641 36.03 19.31 10.73
N HIS A 642 35.55 18.12 10.36
CA HIS A 642 34.25 17.93 9.73
C HIS A 642 33.37 16.97 10.55
N LYS A 643 32.09 17.34 10.70
CA LYS A 643 31.08 16.71 11.57
C LYS A 643 31.06 15.17 11.40
N VAL A 644 31.20 14.46 12.52
CA VAL A 644 31.13 13.00 12.61
C VAL A 644 29.70 12.55 12.84
N ILE A 645 29.25 11.54 12.08
CA ILE A 645 28.01 10.79 12.33
C ILE A 645 28.43 9.41 12.85
N ILE A 646 28.28 9.18 14.16
CA ILE A 646 28.47 7.86 14.77
C ILE A 646 27.15 7.10 14.66
N ILE A 647 27.11 6.06 13.82
CA ILE A 647 25.99 5.11 13.79
C ILE A 647 26.24 4.06 14.89
N LYS A 648 25.55 4.20 16.03
CA LYS A 648 25.50 3.14 17.04
C LYS A 648 24.80 1.91 16.44
N LYS A 649 25.43 0.75 16.63
CA LYS A 649 24.94 -0.63 16.48
C LYS A 649 23.41 -0.69 16.32
N MET A 650 22.93 -0.94 15.09
CA MET A 650 21.54 -1.33 14.90
C MET A 650 21.37 -2.68 15.61
N LYS A 651 20.44 -2.75 16.58
CA LYS A 651 19.95 -4.05 17.02
C LYS A 651 19.38 -4.77 15.79
N PRO A 652 19.52 -6.10 15.68
CA PRO A 652 18.65 -6.83 14.77
C PRO A 652 17.22 -6.40 15.07
N ILE A 653 16.52 -5.96 14.04
CA ILE A 653 15.09 -5.68 14.11
C ILE A 653 14.45 -7.04 14.39
N ASN A 654 14.19 -7.31 15.67
CA ASN A 654 13.37 -8.42 16.13
C ASN A 654 11.91 -8.06 15.96
#